data_AF-A0A842JDC8-F1
#
_entry.id   AF-A0A842JDC8-F1
#
_cell.length_a   1.000
_cell.length_b   1.000
_cell.length_c   1.000
_cell.angle_alpha   90.00
_cell.angle_beta   90.00
_cell.angle_gamma   90.00
#
_symmetry.space_group_name_H-M   'P 1'
#
loop_
_entity.id
_entity.type
_entity.pdbx_description
1 polymer ?
#
loop_
_entity_poly.entity_id
_entity_poly.type
_entity_poly.pdbx_seq_one_letter_code
_entity_poly.pdbx_strand_id
1 'polypeptide(L)'
;MNIASAKQQIKDTVEAYLKRDDAGMPLISSAHQRPLFLLGAPGIGKTAIMEQVARELGIGLVSYSMTHHTRQSALGLPRIEHRSFEGFEYEASEYTMSEIVAALYDYMASTGLRDGILFLDEINCVSETLYPSMLQFLQFKTFGKHKVPDGWVVVCAGNPPEYNRSVHEFDIVTLDRMREIDVEPDYAAWKDYASSTGLHPAVTTFLEAKRDCFYKVESKPGGGKSFVTARGWEDLARIIALYEDMGKPVNRELVAQFLRDDEVADQFAVYYALFEKYRSDYQVDAILAGEASDAVKKRAHEAAFDERVALIGLVLDVLARDCAGALEKEDVAVELRDVLRDAKPELLEGAAVEAVLGPRVADREDALARKVASGTASNSLVRRERLVAGKLRDFATQCAREGTEAGEAAFRTIEQAYRAEVGAIQPAADAASSKMDRAFDFVDECFGNREMLVFMAELATRQPTTRFVARYGNDRYYAHNQELQVDSARMGLVERAGMLEDLNENIKLADSRTVDAGGVAGISLGAGARAAERDEDAFADALKRHYGGRQFEDGFTSVCKMLLPAAELRGKKVLDLCCRRGKGVYKLSAMAGNDGSVLGIDWNPTYLEEARGGMERAWRKSGLARNNMEFRAAYPEDLISCGIGSNTLDAVYVNNVMTLLYDQALVLKELGRVLKPGGLLVMETVFADRERDEDVVERARSLGNSVQAARTRQENYAWLADAGFGEPSIEEEYEVGPRRGSKADSLVEAVEGDEDVSYRAVSLYVRKK
;
A
#
# COMPACT_ATOMS: atom_id res chain seq x y z
N MET A 1 4.46 -17.17 -15.09
CA MET A 1 3.75 -15.97 -14.56
C MET A 1 4.77 -14.97 -14.02
N ASN A 2 4.42 -13.69 -13.85
CA ASN A 2 5.38 -12.72 -13.33
C ASN A 2 5.58 -12.80 -11.80
N ILE A 3 6.66 -12.17 -11.34
CA ILE A 3 7.15 -12.17 -9.96
C ILE A 3 6.11 -11.57 -8.97
N ALA A 4 5.34 -10.57 -9.41
CA ALA A 4 4.32 -9.92 -8.58
C ALA A 4 3.10 -10.82 -8.34
N SER A 5 2.64 -11.52 -9.38
CA SER A 5 1.54 -12.49 -9.27
C SER A 5 1.94 -13.67 -8.37
N ALA A 6 3.19 -14.15 -8.52
CA ALA A 6 3.73 -15.22 -7.68
C ALA A 6 3.76 -14.82 -6.20
N LYS A 7 4.19 -13.59 -5.88
CA LYS A 7 4.14 -13.03 -4.52
C LYS A 7 2.74 -13.10 -3.92
N GLN A 8 1.72 -12.65 -4.67
CA GLN A 8 0.35 -12.64 -4.16
C GLN A 8 -0.16 -14.06 -3.89
N GLN A 9 0.09 -15.01 -4.80
CA GLN A 9 -0.32 -16.41 -4.59
C GLN A 9 0.35 -17.05 -3.37
N ILE A 10 1.63 -16.74 -3.14
CA ILE A 10 2.36 -17.24 -1.98
C ILE A 10 1.77 -16.66 -0.69
N LYS A 11 1.51 -15.35 -0.68
CA LYS A 11 0.87 -14.66 0.45
C LYS A 11 -0.49 -15.30 0.79
N ASP A 12 -1.38 -15.42 -0.19
CA ASP A 12 -2.72 -16.00 -0.01
C ASP A 12 -2.65 -17.44 0.50
N THR A 13 -1.67 -18.20 0.01
CA THR A 13 -1.46 -19.60 0.44
C THR A 13 -0.94 -19.68 1.87
N VAL A 14 0.04 -18.84 2.23
CA VAL A 14 0.59 -18.79 3.59
C VAL A 14 -0.50 -18.37 4.56
N GLU A 15 -1.30 -17.34 4.25
CA GLU A 15 -2.46 -16.95 5.06
C GLU A 15 -3.45 -18.10 5.24
N ALA A 16 -3.78 -18.82 4.17
CA ALA A 16 -4.68 -19.96 4.23
C ALA A 16 -4.12 -21.11 5.08
N TYR A 17 -2.82 -21.38 5.00
CA TYR A 17 -2.16 -22.46 5.75
C TYR A 17 -2.00 -22.13 7.24
N LEU A 18 -1.84 -20.85 7.58
CA LEU A 18 -1.74 -20.39 8.97
C LEU A 18 -3.10 -20.19 9.64
N LYS A 19 -4.21 -20.27 8.88
CA LYS A 19 -5.55 -20.05 9.42
C LYS A 19 -5.93 -21.13 10.43
N ARG A 20 -6.43 -20.69 11.58
CA ARG A 20 -6.86 -21.54 12.70
C ARG A 20 -8.36 -21.42 12.93
N ASP A 21 -8.96 -22.45 13.51
CA ASP A 21 -10.33 -22.42 14.02
C ASP A 21 -10.43 -21.69 15.37
N ASP A 22 -11.65 -21.61 15.91
CA ASP A 22 -11.94 -20.91 17.17
C ASP A 22 -11.29 -21.59 18.40
N ALA A 23 -10.84 -22.85 18.27
CA ALA A 23 -10.08 -23.57 19.29
C ALA A 23 -8.56 -23.38 19.15
N GLY A 24 -8.10 -22.60 18.15
CA GLY A 24 -6.69 -22.38 17.87
C GLY A 24 -6.01 -23.51 17.08
N MET A 25 -6.79 -24.49 16.60
CA MET A 25 -6.29 -25.60 15.80
C MET A 25 -6.17 -25.19 14.33
N PRO A 26 -5.11 -25.62 13.62
CA PRO A 26 -4.95 -25.28 12.21
C PRO A 26 -6.06 -25.89 11.35
N LEU A 27 -6.70 -25.08 10.49
CA LEU A 27 -7.77 -25.55 9.58
C LEU A 27 -7.24 -26.57 8.57
N ILE A 28 -5.98 -26.43 8.17
CA ILE A 28 -5.26 -27.41 7.37
C ILE A 28 -4.06 -27.87 8.22
N SER A 29 -4.05 -29.14 8.59
CA SER A 29 -2.94 -29.67 9.38
C SER A 29 -1.61 -29.55 8.62
N SER A 30 -0.51 -29.40 9.35
CA SER A 30 0.84 -29.26 8.75
C SER A 30 1.18 -30.40 7.77
N ALA A 31 0.64 -31.61 7.99
CA ALA A 31 0.82 -32.77 7.12
C ALA A 31 0.07 -32.68 5.77
N HIS A 32 -1.02 -31.90 5.69
CA HIS A 32 -1.81 -31.72 4.46
C HIS A 32 -1.44 -30.45 3.68
N GLN A 33 -0.58 -29.61 4.24
CA GLN A 33 -0.07 -28.42 3.60
C GLN A 33 1.09 -28.81 2.64
N ARG A 34 0.83 -28.80 1.34
CA ARG A 34 1.86 -29.05 0.31
C ARG A 34 2.89 -27.92 0.31
N PRO A 35 4.21 -28.20 0.31
CA PRO A 35 5.21 -27.15 0.17
C PRO A 35 5.02 -26.36 -1.13
N LEU A 36 5.13 -25.04 -1.04
CA LEU A 36 5.16 -24.18 -2.22
C LEU A 36 6.52 -24.33 -2.92
N PHE A 37 6.54 -24.43 -4.24
CA PHE A 37 7.77 -24.53 -5.02
C PHE A 37 7.82 -23.45 -6.09
N LEU A 38 8.72 -22.48 -5.91
CA LEU A 38 8.98 -21.44 -6.90
C LEU A 38 10.06 -21.91 -7.87
N LEU A 39 9.68 -22.22 -9.09
CA LEU A 39 10.61 -22.49 -10.16
C LEU A 39 10.79 -21.22 -10.99
N GLY A 40 12.01 -20.70 -11.07
CA GLY A 40 12.24 -19.50 -11.86
C GLY A 40 13.71 -19.19 -12.07
N ALA A 41 14.00 -18.36 -13.05
CA ALA A 41 15.37 -18.04 -13.46
C ALA A 41 16.19 -17.43 -12.29
N PRO A 42 17.54 -17.54 -12.29
CA PRO A 42 18.37 -16.98 -11.23
C PRO A 42 18.30 -15.45 -11.18
N GLY A 43 18.32 -14.87 -9.98
CA GLY A 43 18.39 -13.41 -9.81
C GLY A 43 17.10 -12.64 -10.08
N ILE A 44 15.94 -13.31 -10.23
CA ILE A 44 14.62 -12.68 -10.43
C ILE A 44 13.98 -12.13 -9.14
N GLY A 45 14.61 -12.33 -7.97
CA GLY A 45 14.10 -11.81 -6.70
C GLY A 45 13.27 -12.79 -5.85
N LYS A 46 13.41 -14.11 -6.05
CA LYS A 46 12.69 -15.16 -5.27
C LYS A 46 12.81 -14.95 -3.74
N THR A 47 14.02 -14.76 -3.23
CA THR A 47 14.29 -14.47 -1.81
C THR A 47 13.66 -13.15 -1.35
N ALA A 48 13.79 -12.10 -2.17
CA ALA A 48 13.24 -10.78 -1.85
C ALA A 48 11.71 -10.79 -1.74
N ILE A 49 11.01 -11.60 -2.55
CA ILE A 49 9.57 -11.80 -2.38
C ILE A 49 9.26 -12.42 -1.02
N MET A 50 10.02 -13.42 -0.58
CA MET A 50 9.75 -14.09 0.70
C MET A 50 9.85 -13.11 1.86
N GLU A 51 10.85 -12.22 1.84
CA GLU A 51 11.00 -11.13 2.80
C GLU A 51 9.79 -10.18 2.76
N GLN A 52 9.32 -9.82 1.56
CA GLN A 52 8.15 -8.98 1.41
C GLN A 52 6.88 -9.65 1.95
N VAL A 53 6.64 -10.92 1.64
CA VAL A 53 5.48 -11.68 2.14
C VAL A 53 5.53 -11.77 3.66
N ALA A 54 6.67 -12.16 4.23
CA ALA A 54 6.82 -12.27 5.68
C ALA A 54 6.58 -10.92 6.38
N ARG A 55 7.08 -9.83 5.80
CA ARG A 55 6.86 -8.47 6.29
C ARG A 55 5.39 -8.04 6.24
N GLU A 56 4.71 -8.30 5.12
CA GLU A 56 3.30 -7.93 4.95
C GLU A 56 2.37 -8.71 5.87
N LEU A 57 2.69 -9.97 6.15
CA LEU A 57 1.93 -10.83 7.06
C LEU A 57 2.33 -10.66 8.53
N GLY A 58 3.46 -9.99 8.81
CA GLY A 58 4.00 -9.85 10.16
C GLY A 58 4.48 -11.16 10.78
N ILE A 59 4.92 -12.11 9.95
CA ILE A 59 5.39 -13.44 10.37
C ILE A 59 6.91 -13.56 10.22
N GLY A 60 7.49 -14.59 10.83
CA GLY A 60 8.93 -14.87 10.74
C GLY A 60 9.38 -15.33 9.36
N LEU A 61 10.65 -15.12 9.03
CA LEU A 61 11.30 -15.71 7.86
C LEU A 61 12.65 -16.29 8.26
N VAL A 62 12.84 -17.57 7.99
CA VAL A 62 14.13 -18.25 8.10
C VAL A 62 14.49 -18.81 6.73
N SER A 63 15.62 -18.38 6.19
CA SER A 63 16.05 -18.71 4.83
C SER A 63 17.33 -19.53 4.85
N TYR A 64 17.34 -20.63 4.11
CA TYR A 64 18.50 -21.51 3.93
C TYR A 64 18.75 -21.81 2.45
N SER A 65 20.00 -21.74 2.02
CA SER A 65 20.42 -22.18 0.69
C SER A 65 20.91 -23.62 0.80
N MET A 66 20.18 -24.55 0.20
CA MET A 66 20.41 -25.99 0.39
C MET A 66 21.72 -26.50 -0.22
N THR A 67 22.31 -25.75 -1.16
CA THR A 67 23.59 -26.08 -1.80
C THR A 67 24.80 -26.01 -0.86
N HIS A 68 24.71 -25.24 0.23
CA HIS A 68 25.79 -25.11 1.22
C HIS A 68 25.69 -26.10 2.39
N HIS A 69 24.65 -26.94 2.43
CA HIS A 69 24.46 -27.86 3.54
C HIS A 69 25.00 -29.27 3.25
N THR A 70 25.66 -29.83 4.26
CA THR A 70 26.01 -31.24 4.27
C THR A 70 24.85 -32.06 4.84
N ARG A 71 24.88 -33.37 4.58
CA ARG A 71 23.93 -34.32 5.18
C ARG A 71 23.89 -34.20 6.71
N GLN A 72 25.02 -33.95 7.36
CA GLN A 72 25.13 -33.82 8.81
C GLN A 72 24.49 -32.53 9.34
N SER A 73 24.63 -31.40 8.64
CA SER A 73 23.97 -30.15 9.02
C SER A 73 22.43 -30.27 8.90
N ALA A 74 21.96 -30.95 7.85
CA ALA A 74 20.53 -31.15 7.60
C ALA A 74 19.88 -32.23 8.48
N LEU A 75 20.57 -33.33 8.83
CA LEU A 75 19.99 -34.41 9.66
C LEU A 75 20.38 -34.34 11.13
N GLY A 76 21.47 -33.64 11.46
CA GLY A 76 22.14 -33.69 12.75
C GLY A 76 23.33 -34.65 12.78
N LEU A 77 24.00 -34.71 13.93
CA LEU A 77 25.10 -35.63 14.19
C LEU A 77 24.58 -36.92 14.84
N PRO A 78 25.07 -38.10 14.42
CA PRO A 78 24.67 -39.37 15.02
C PRO A 78 25.21 -39.50 16.45
N ARG A 79 24.38 -39.98 17.35
CA ARG A 79 24.66 -40.29 18.75
C ARG A 79 24.08 -41.65 19.09
N ILE A 80 24.80 -42.43 19.88
CA ILE A 80 24.31 -43.69 20.44
C ILE A 80 23.42 -43.37 21.64
N GLU A 81 22.20 -43.89 21.62
CA GLU A 81 21.24 -43.77 22.70
C GLU A 81 20.85 -45.16 23.22
N HIS A 82 20.85 -45.32 24.53
CA HIS A 82 20.46 -46.56 25.18
C HIS A 82 18.96 -46.49 25.49
N ARG A 83 18.18 -47.41 24.94
CA ARG A 83 16.73 -47.46 25.12
C ARG A 83 16.34 -48.78 25.77
N SER A 84 15.24 -48.76 26.50
CA SER A 84 14.62 -49.98 27.03
C SER A 84 13.21 -50.15 26.47
N PHE A 85 12.89 -51.38 26.05
CA PHE A 85 11.54 -51.76 25.64
C PHE A 85 11.21 -53.12 26.24
N GLU A 86 10.12 -53.20 27.01
CA GLU A 86 9.68 -54.43 27.70
C GLU A 86 10.78 -55.13 28.52
N GLY A 87 11.68 -54.34 29.12
CA GLY A 87 12.77 -54.87 29.96
C GLY A 87 14.04 -55.30 29.21
N PHE A 88 14.08 -55.17 27.87
CA PHE A 88 15.29 -55.36 27.07
C PHE A 88 15.97 -54.01 26.81
N GLU A 89 17.23 -53.88 27.21
CA GLU A 89 18.07 -52.74 26.81
C GLU A 89 18.70 -52.99 25.44
N TYR A 90 18.65 -51.97 24.58
CA TYR A 90 19.29 -51.99 23.28
C TYR A 90 19.85 -50.61 22.94
N GLU A 91 20.92 -50.60 22.15
CA GLU A 91 21.50 -49.37 21.61
C GLU A 91 20.82 -49.01 20.29
N ALA A 92 20.42 -47.75 20.16
CA ALA A 92 19.87 -47.19 18.94
C ALA A 92 20.71 -46.00 18.49
N SER A 93 20.86 -45.84 17.17
CA SER A 93 21.42 -44.62 16.59
C SER A 93 20.34 -43.55 16.52
N GLU A 94 20.58 -42.39 17.11
CA GLU A 94 19.73 -41.20 17.02
C GLU A 94 20.53 -40.00 16.52
N TYR A 95 19.87 -39.04 15.87
CA TYR A 95 20.51 -37.83 15.37
C TYR A 95 20.12 -36.63 16.23
N THR A 96 21.08 -35.72 16.46
CA THR A 96 20.79 -34.41 17.07
C THR A 96 19.80 -33.62 16.22
N MET A 97 19.24 -32.54 16.77
CA MET A 97 18.40 -31.64 15.97
C MET A 97 19.21 -31.08 14.79
N SER A 98 18.59 -31.06 13.61
CA SER A 98 19.17 -30.40 12.44
C SER A 98 19.39 -28.93 12.71
N GLU A 99 20.43 -28.34 12.14
CA GLU A 99 20.69 -26.90 12.25
C GLU A 99 19.51 -26.07 11.72
N ILE A 100 18.89 -26.54 10.62
CA ILE A 100 17.73 -25.88 10.00
C ILE A 100 16.56 -25.78 10.97
N VAL A 101 16.14 -26.90 11.57
CA VAL A 101 15.04 -26.92 12.54
C VAL A 101 15.42 -26.21 13.85
N ALA A 102 16.66 -26.34 14.32
CA ALA A 102 17.14 -25.65 15.52
C ALA A 102 17.04 -24.13 15.36
N ALA A 103 17.46 -23.60 14.19
CA ALA A 103 17.35 -22.18 13.91
C ALA A 103 15.92 -21.65 13.90
N LEU A 104 14.92 -22.47 13.55
CA LEU A 104 13.52 -22.08 13.72
C LEU A 104 13.18 -21.84 15.19
N TYR A 105 13.58 -22.75 16.08
CA TYR A 105 13.34 -22.58 17.52
C TYR A 105 14.09 -21.39 18.11
N ASP A 106 15.36 -21.20 17.72
CA ASP A 106 16.17 -20.05 18.15
C ASP A 106 15.57 -18.73 17.63
N TYR A 107 15.06 -18.72 16.39
CA TYR A 107 14.38 -17.57 15.81
C TYR A 107 13.07 -17.26 16.54
N MET A 108 12.24 -18.26 16.83
CA MET A 108 11.01 -18.07 17.61
C MET A 108 11.31 -17.55 19.03
N ALA A 109 12.39 -18.05 19.66
CA ALA A 109 12.79 -17.64 21.00
C ALA A 109 13.31 -16.19 21.04
N SER A 110 14.09 -15.78 20.04
CA SER A 110 14.69 -14.44 19.98
C SER A 110 13.73 -13.35 19.48
N THR A 111 12.85 -13.69 18.54
CA THR A 111 11.91 -12.71 17.92
C THR A 111 10.53 -12.72 18.57
N GLY A 112 10.14 -13.82 19.23
CA GLY A 112 8.79 -14.03 19.76
C GLY A 112 7.75 -14.40 18.70
N LEU A 113 8.10 -14.42 17.41
CA LEU A 113 7.20 -14.79 16.32
C LEU A 113 7.05 -16.31 16.27
N ARG A 114 5.82 -16.82 16.42
CA ARG A 114 5.54 -18.27 16.39
C ARG A 114 5.15 -18.80 15.03
N ASP A 115 4.59 -17.95 14.18
CA ASP A 115 4.26 -18.29 12.81
C ASP A 115 5.32 -17.70 11.85
N GLY A 116 5.60 -18.39 10.75
CA GLY A 116 6.66 -18.00 9.83
C GLY A 116 6.75 -18.79 8.54
N ILE A 117 7.72 -18.43 7.72
CA ILE A 117 8.10 -19.11 6.48
C ILE A 117 9.49 -19.71 6.68
N LEU A 118 9.61 -21.02 6.48
CA LEU A 118 10.90 -21.67 6.24
C LEU A 118 11.13 -21.66 4.73
N PHE A 119 12.02 -20.78 4.27
CA PHE A 119 12.39 -20.68 2.86
C PHE A 119 13.65 -21.50 2.58
N LEU A 120 13.52 -22.50 1.71
CA LEU A 120 14.64 -23.31 1.24
C LEU A 120 14.95 -22.93 -0.21
N ASP A 121 16.09 -22.29 -0.44
CA ASP A 121 16.54 -21.91 -1.77
C ASP A 121 17.41 -23.02 -2.39
N GLU A 122 17.41 -23.06 -3.72
CA GLU A 122 18.17 -24.02 -4.54
C GLU A 122 17.93 -25.50 -4.19
N ILE A 123 16.69 -25.88 -3.84
CA ILE A 123 16.38 -27.23 -3.36
C ILE A 123 16.65 -28.33 -4.39
N ASN A 124 16.61 -27.99 -5.67
CA ASN A 124 16.87 -28.91 -6.76
C ASN A 124 18.36 -29.00 -7.12
N CYS A 125 19.24 -28.24 -6.45
CA CYS A 125 20.69 -28.29 -6.62
C CYS A 125 21.40 -29.02 -5.46
N VAL A 126 20.66 -29.72 -4.59
CA VAL A 126 21.23 -30.45 -3.45
C VAL A 126 22.17 -31.57 -3.89
N SER A 127 23.14 -31.91 -3.04
CA SER A 127 24.02 -33.06 -3.31
C SER A 127 23.22 -34.37 -3.37
N GLU A 128 23.71 -35.34 -4.16
CA GLU A 128 23.11 -36.68 -4.26
C GLU A 128 22.94 -37.36 -2.90
N THR A 129 23.86 -37.10 -1.97
CA THR A 129 23.83 -37.66 -0.61
C THR A 129 22.73 -37.07 0.29
N LEU A 130 22.27 -35.86 -0.01
CA LEU A 130 21.22 -35.15 0.72
C LEU A 130 19.84 -35.33 0.08
N TYR A 131 19.81 -35.59 -1.23
CA TYR A 131 18.59 -35.71 -2.03
C TYR A 131 17.51 -36.62 -1.40
N PRO A 132 17.81 -37.85 -0.90
CA PRO A 132 16.78 -38.69 -0.27
C PRO A 132 16.19 -38.08 1.01
N SER A 133 17.01 -37.39 1.80
CA SER A 133 16.55 -36.71 3.02
C SER A 133 15.70 -35.48 2.68
N MET A 134 16.00 -34.81 1.57
CA MET A 134 15.18 -33.72 1.07
C MET A 134 13.81 -34.21 0.58
N LEU A 135 13.75 -35.30 -0.18
CA LEU A 135 12.45 -35.88 -0.58
C LEU A 135 11.59 -36.28 0.62
N GLN A 136 12.21 -36.85 1.67
CA GLN A 136 11.53 -37.13 2.93
C GLN A 136 11.02 -35.84 3.59
N PHE A 137 11.84 -34.79 3.61
CA PHE A 137 11.45 -33.49 4.17
C PHE A 137 10.28 -32.86 3.41
N LEU A 138 10.29 -32.85 2.08
CA LEU A 138 9.20 -32.32 1.27
C LEU A 138 7.88 -33.06 1.52
N GLN A 139 7.94 -34.36 1.83
CA GLN A 139 6.77 -35.16 2.11
C GLN A 139 6.25 -35.01 3.55
N PHE A 140 7.14 -35.03 4.55
CA PHE A 140 6.75 -35.15 5.96
C PHE A 140 7.05 -33.92 6.80
N LYS A 141 7.75 -32.92 6.24
CA LYS A 141 8.24 -31.72 6.94
C LYS A 141 9.07 -32.06 8.18
N THR A 142 9.91 -33.07 8.02
CA THR A 142 10.80 -33.57 9.06
C THR A 142 12.20 -33.73 8.51
N PHE A 143 13.19 -33.31 9.27
CA PHE A 143 14.57 -33.74 9.08
C PHE A 143 14.89 -34.80 10.13
N GLY A 144 15.13 -36.04 9.69
CA GLY A 144 15.26 -37.17 10.61
C GLY A 144 13.98 -37.39 11.42
N LYS A 145 14.06 -37.26 12.75
CA LYS A 145 12.89 -37.34 13.65
C LYS A 145 12.34 -35.96 14.05
N HIS A 146 13.00 -34.87 13.64
CA HIS A 146 12.70 -33.53 14.09
C HIS A 146 11.74 -32.86 13.10
N LYS A 147 10.54 -32.51 13.59
CA LYS A 147 9.50 -31.86 12.79
C LYS A 147 9.73 -30.35 12.75
N VAL A 148 9.44 -29.74 11.60
CA VAL A 148 9.23 -28.29 11.51
C VAL A 148 8.12 -27.90 12.50
N PRO A 149 8.31 -26.86 13.33
CA PRO A 149 7.30 -26.39 14.27
C PRO A 149 5.96 -26.08 13.57
N ASP A 150 4.85 -26.33 14.27
CA ASP A 150 3.54 -25.89 13.76
C ASP A 150 3.49 -24.35 13.70
N GLY A 151 2.84 -23.79 12.68
CA GLY A 151 2.88 -22.35 12.39
C GLY A 151 3.95 -21.96 11.37
N TRP A 152 4.82 -22.88 10.93
CA TRP A 152 5.81 -22.60 9.90
C TRP A 152 5.44 -23.24 8.56
N VAL A 153 5.27 -22.39 7.55
CA VAL A 153 4.99 -22.81 6.16
C VAL A 153 6.30 -23.03 5.41
N VAL A 154 6.41 -24.16 4.71
CA VAL A 154 7.59 -24.49 3.90
C VAL A 154 7.40 -23.92 2.50
N VAL A 155 8.33 -23.06 2.10
CA VAL A 155 8.43 -22.53 0.74
C VAL A 155 9.81 -22.89 0.19
N CYS A 156 9.83 -23.43 -1.01
CA CYS A 156 11.04 -23.86 -1.67
C CYS A 156 11.25 -23.05 -2.94
N ALA A 157 12.49 -22.82 -3.33
CA ALA A 157 12.84 -22.27 -4.63
C ALA A 157 13.85 -23.17 -5.35
N GLY A 158 13.74 -23.16 -6.68
CA GLY A 158 14.64 -23.87 -7.58
C GLY A 158 14.96 -23.04 -8.81
N ASN A 159 15.96 -23.52 -9.54
CA ASN A 159 16.30 -22.97 -10.85
C ASN A 159 15.89 -23.97 -11.94
N PRO A 160 15.33 -23.51 -13.08
CA PRO A 160 15.07 -24.38 -14.22
C PRO A 160 16.37 -25.08 -14.71
N PRO A 161 16.27 -26.33 -15.20
CA PRO A 161 17.44 -27.11 -15.64
C PRO A 161 18.30 -26.41 -16.70
N GLU A 162 17.68 -25.60 -17.56
CA GLU A 162 18.33 -24.79 -18.60
C GLU A 162 19.36 -23.79 -18.05
N TYR A 163 19.20 -23.29 -16.82
CA TYR A 163 20.12 -22.31 -16.23
C TYR A 163 21.25 -22.93 -15.40
N ASN A 164 21.08 -24.15 -14.87
CA ASN A 164 22.06 -24.78 -13.99
C ASN A 164 22.17 -26.30 -14.22
N ARG A 165 23.38 -26.76 -14.57
CA ARG A 165 23.68 -28.17 -14.87
C ARG A 165 23.66 -29.09 -13.65
N SER A 166 23.72 -28.52 -12.45
CA SER A 166 23.65 -29.28 -11.19
C SER A 166 22.22 -29.48 -10.69
N VAL A 167 21.22 -29.14 -11.50
CA VAL A 167 19.81 -29.30 -11.16
C VAL A 167 19.38 -30.76 -11.32
N HIS A 168 18.82 -31.31 -10.25
CA HIS A 168 18.06 -32.55 -10.24
C HIS A 168 16.60 -32.25 -10.58
N GLU A 169 16.09 -32.83 -11.66
CA GLU A 169 14.66 -32.76 -11.97
C GLU A 169 13.87 -33.64 -11.00
N PHE A 170 12.80 -33.07 -10.43
CA PHE A 170 11.89 -33.82 -9.58
C PHE A 170 10.99 -34.70 -10.44
N ASP A 171 10.73 -35.92 -9.97
CA ASP A 171 9.78 -36.80 -10.62
C ASP A 171 8.33 -36.34 -10.39
N ILE A 172 7.41 -36.87 -11.20
CA ILE A 172 5.97 -36.54 -11.12
C ILE A 172 5.41 -36.80 -9.72
N VAL A 173 5.93 -37.82 -9.01
CA VAL A 173 5.48 -38.18 -7.65
C VAL A 173 5.88 -37.11 -6.64
N THR A 174 7.08 -36.55 -6.76
CA THR A 174 7.54 -35.44 -5.91
C THR A 174 6.80 -34.16 -6.24
N LEU A 175 6.61 -33.84 -7.52
CA LEU A 175 5.90 -32.65 -7.98
C LEU A 175 4.43 -32.66 -7.55
N ASP A 176 3.72 -33.80 -7.58
CA ASP A 176 2.34 -33.91 -7.10
C ASP A 176 2.19 -33.60 -5.59
N ARG A 177 3.28 -33.70 -4.81
CA ARG A 177 3.28 -33.37 -3.38
C ARG A 177 3.63 -31.91 -3.09
N MET A 178 4.00 -31.17 -4.11
CA MET A 178 4.33 -29.75 -4.04
C MET A 178 3.26 -28.93 -4.75
N ARG A 179 3.33 -27.62 -4.57
CA ARG A 179 2.51 -26.66 -5.31
C ARG A 179 3.46 -25.75 -6.09
N GLU A 180 3.67 -26.13 -7.34
CA GLU A 180 4.62 -25.48 -8.25
C GLU A 180 4.07 -24.16 -8.80
N ILE A 181 4.94 -23.14 -8.84
CA ILE A 181 4.68 -21.81 -9.36
C ILE A 181 5.85 -21.45 -10.28
N ASP A 182 5.58 -21.42 -11.59
CA ASP A 182 6.54 -21.02 -12.61
C ASP A 182 6.64 -19.50 -12.73
N VAL A 183 7.84 -18.97 -12.48
CA VAL A 183 8.11 -17.54 -12.45
C VAL A 183 9.07 -17.13 -13.55
N GLU A 184 8.60 -16.23 -14.40
CA GLU A 184 9.36 -15.68 -15.52
C GLU A 184 9.83 -14.24 -15.21
N PRO A 185 11.00 -13.84 -15.72
CA PRO A 185 11.45 -12.45 -15.66
C PRO A 185 10.46 -11.53 -16.39
N ASP A 186 9.99 -10.49 -15.72
CA ASP A 186 9.08 -9.49 -16.27
C ASP A 186 9.56 -8.09 -15.92
N TYR A 187 9.85 -7.28 -16.95
CA TYR A 187 10.35 -5.92 -16.75
C TYR A 187 9.30 -5.02 -16.11
N ALA A 188 8.02 -5.16 -16.47
CA ALA A 188 6.95 -4.32 -15.94
C ALA A 188 6.84 -4.47 -14.41
N ALA A 189 6.75 -5.71 -13.92
CA ALA A 189 6.75 -5.98 -12.48
C ALA A 189 8.04 -5.53 -11.77
N TRP A 190 9.20 -5.61 -12.44
CA TRP A 190 10.45 -5.09 -11.89
C TRP A 190 10.51 -3.56 -11.87
N LYS A 191 9.95 -2.87 -12.87
CA LYS A 191 9.88 -1.40 -12.94
C LYS A 191 9.04 -0.85 -11.79
N ASP A 192 7.91 -1.47 -11.47
CA ASP A 192 7.08 -1.09 -10.33
C ASP A 192 7.88 -1.19 -9.02
N TYR A 193 8.63 -2.27 -8.86
CA TYR A 193 9.55 -2.45 -7.74
C TYR A 193 10.67 -1.38 -7.72
N ALA A 194 11.32 -1.15 -8.86
CA ALA A 194 12.41 -0.18 -9.00
C ALA A 194 11.96 1.25 -8.65
N SER A 195 10.75 1.62 -9.11
CA SER A 195 10.10 2.90 -8.81
C SER A 195 9.79 3.03 -7.32
N SER A 196 9.24 1.98 -6.71
CA SER A 196 8.91 1.98 -5.28
C SER A 196 10.14 2.06 -4.35
N THR A 197 11.28 1.56 -4.81
CA THR A 197 12.54 1.54 -4.05
C THR A 197 13.46 2.70 -4.37
N GLY A 198 13.13 3.51 -5.39
CA GLY A 198 13.93 4.66 -5.82
C GLY A 198 15.28 4.24 -6.40
N LEU A 199 15.31 3.19 -7.23
CA LEU A 199 16.53 2.80 -7.95
C LEU A 199 17.01 3.91 -8.88
N HIS A 200 18.31 3.90 -9.18
CA HIS A 200 18.96 4.95 -9.95
C HIS A 200 18.30 5.13 -11.34
N PRO A 201 17.92 6.37 -11.72
CA PRO A 201 17.11 6.63 -12.90
C PRO A 201 17.71 6.12 -14.20
N ALA A 202 19.04 6.28 -14.36
CA ALA A 202 19.75 5.85 -15.56
C ALA A 202 19.51 4.37 -15.90
N VAL A 203 19.34 3.50 -14.89
CA VAL A 203 19.04 2.08 -15.11
C VAL A 203 17.60 1.90 -15.57
N THR A 204 16.65 2.54 -14.90
CA THR A 204 15.23 2.42 -15.24
C THR A 204 14.91 2.97 -16.63
N THR A 205 15.49 4.12 -17.00
CA THR A 205 15.28 4.76 -18.30
C THR A 205 15.98 4.00 -19.42
N PHE A 206 17.16 3.43 -19.18
CA PHE A 206 17.83 2.57 -20.16
C PHE A 206 17.00 1.33 -20.47
N LEU A 207 16.50 0.64 -19.44
CA LEU A 207 15.73 -0.59 -19.61
C LEU A 207 14.33 -0.35 -20.18
N GLU A 208 13.77 0.84 -19.99
CA GLU A 208 12.53 1.23 -20.66
C GLU A 208 12.73 1.28 -22.18
N ALA A 209 13.85 1.85 -22.62
CA ALA A 209 14.23 1.91 -24.03
C ALA A 209 14.72 0.56 -24.59
N LYS A 210 15.33 -0.29 -23.74
CA LYS A 210 15.96 -1.56 -24.14
C LYS A 210 15.54 -2.71 -23.22
N ARG A 211 14.28 -3.12 -23.35
CA ARG A 211 13.67 -4.17 -22.51
C ARG A 211 14.30 -5.55 -22.71
N ASP A 212 14.84 -5.81 -23.90
CA ASP A 212 15.62 -7.00 -24.26
C ASP A 212 16.91 -7.14 -23.43
N CYS A 213 17.44 -6.05 -22.89
CA CYS A 213 18.60 -6.06 -22.00
C CYS A 213 18.26 -6.40 -20.54
N PHE A 214 16.98 -6.57 -20.18
CA PHE A 214 16.56 -6.79 -18.80
C PHE A 214 17.05 -8.13 -18.23
N TYR A 215 16.90 -9.20 -19.00
CA TYR A 215 17.26 -10.54 -18.57
C TYR A 215 17.81 -11.37 -19.73
N LYS A 216 19.05 -11.87 -19.58
CA LYS A 216 19.72 -12.68 -20.60
C LYS A 216 20.64 -13.69 -19.91
N VAL A 217 20.63 -14.95 -20.30
CA VAL A 217 21.59 -15.95 -19.82
C VAL A 217 21.97 -16.87 -20.97
N GLU A 218 23.24 -16.85 -21.36
CA GLU A 218 23.77 -17.59 -22.49
C GLU A 218 25.11 -18.26 -22.15
N SER A 219 25.43 -19.35 -22.84
CA SER A 219 26.75 -20.00 -22.71
C SER A 219 27.73 -19.39 -23.70
N LYS A 220 28.92 -18.95 -23.23
CA LYS A 220 29.95 -18.39 -24.12
C LYS A 220 30.71 -19.52 -24.85
N PRO A 221 31.04 -19.34 -26.15
CA PRO A 221 31.99 -20.23 -26.83
C PRO A 221 33.35 -20.22 -26.12
N GLY A 222 33.86 -21.39 -25.74
CA GLY A 222 35.16 -21.52 -25.03
C GLY A 222 35.07 -21.71 -23.50
N GLY A 223 33.87 -21.74 -22.93
CA GLY A 223 33.64 -21.97 -21.50
C GLY A 223 33.40 -20.66 -20.74
N GLY A 224 32.26 -20.60 -20.03
CA GLY A 224 31.80 -19.41 -19.33
C GLY A 224 30.32 -19.13 -19.61
N LYS A 225 29.70 -18.24 -18.82
CA LYS A 225 28.32 -17.78 -19.03
C LYS A 225 28.32 -16.26 -19.26
N SER A 226 27.59 -15.80 -20.27
CA SER A 226 27.21 -14.41 -20.47
C SER A 226 25.86 -14.21 -19.80
N PHE A 227 25.71 -13.24 -18.90
CA PHE A 227 24.41 -13.05 -18.26
C PHE A 227 24.14 -11.65 -17.72
N VAL A 228 22.86 -11.33 -17.71
CA VAL A 228 22.24 -10.14 -17.11
C VAL A 228 21.00 -10.60 -16.37
N THR A 229 20.82 -10.09 -15.15
CA THR A 229 19.69 -10.46 -14.29
C THR A 229 19.10 -9.22 -13.64
N ALA A 230 17.85 -9.30 -13.18
CA ALA A 230 17.19 -8.24 -12.44
C ALA A 230 18.00 -7.80 -11.20
N ARG A 231 18.60 -8.75 -10.46
CA ARG A 231 19.52 -8.46 -9.35
C ARG A 231 20.75 -7.66 -9.79
N GLY A 232 21.36 -8.02 -10.92
CA GLY A 232 22.52 -7.31 -11.45
C GLY A 232 22.21 -5.84 -11.75
N TRP A 233 21.04 -5.56 -12.31
CA TRP A 233 20.55 -4.19 -12.54
C TRP A 233 20.29 -3.43 -11.24
N GLU A 234 19.69 -4.07 -10.24
CA GLU A 234 19.45 -3.46 -8.93
C GLU A 234 20.76 -3.08 -8.24
N ASP A 235 21.71 -4.01 -8.17
CA ASP A 235 23.01 -3.79 -7.55
C ASP A 235 23.80 -2.68 -8.26
N LEU A 236 23.75 -2.66 -9.61
CA LEU A 236 24.34 -1.61 -10.41
C LEU A 236 23.70 -0.24 -10.13
N ALA A 237 22.36 -0.18 -10.05
CA ALA A 237 21.66 1.07 -9.73
C ALA A 237 22.09 1.62 -8.36
N ARG A 238 22.19 0.76 -7.34
CA ARG A 238 22.62 1.15 -6.00
C ARG A 238 24.06 1.63 -5.97
N ILE A 239 24.98 0.94 -6.65
CA ILE A 239 26.40 1.32 -6.64
C ILE A 239 26.65 2.61 -7.41
N ILE A 240 25.92 2.85 -8.51
CA ILE A 240 25.98 4.13 -9.26
C ILE A 240 25.64 5.28 -8.33
N ALA A 241 24.51 5.21 -7.61
CA ALA A 241 24.09 6.27 -6.70
C ALA A 241 25.15 6.57 -5.62
N LEU A 242 25.81 5.54 -5.08
CA LEU A 242 26.90 5.70 -4.11
C LEU A 242 28.17 6.28 -4.74
N TYR A 243 28.51 5.87 -5.96
CA TYR A 243 29.68 6.40 -6.66
C TYR A 243 29.50 7.88 -6.97
N GLU A 244 28.31 8.28 -7.42
CA GLU A 244 27.96 9.69 -7.63
C GLU A 244 28.08 10.51 -6.34
N ASP A 245 27.53 10.02 -5.22
CA ASP A 245 27.62 10.68 -3.91
C ASP A 245 29.07 10.85 -3.44
N MET A 246 29.92 9.86 -3.72
CA MET A 246 31.35 9.90 -3.41
C MET A 246 32.19 10.68 -4.44
N GLY A 247 31.58 11.18 -5.52
CA GLY A 247 32.30 11.82 -6.63
C GLY A 247 33.26 10.88 -7.38
N LYS A 248 32.97 9.58 -7.42
CA LYS A 248 33.75 8.56 -8.13
C LYS A 248 33.17 8.30 -9.52
N PRO A 249 34.02 8.10 -10.55
CA PRO A 249 33.55 7.83 -11.90
C PRO A 249 32.91 6.44 -12.01
N VAL A 250 31.78 6.36 -12.70
CA VAL A 250 31.14 5.11 -13.12
C VAL A 250 31.64 4.79 -14.53
N ASN A 251 32.49 3.77 -14.66
CA ASN A 251 33.09 3.37 -15.93
C ASN A 251 32.53 2.02 -16.42
N ARG A 252 32.83 1.66 -17.67
CA ARG A 252 32.43 0.38 -18.26
C ARG A 252 32.91 -0.82 -17.43
N GLU A 253 34.10 -0.74 -16.85
CA GLU A 253 34.64 -1.83 -16.01
C GLU A 253 33.78 -2.09 -14.76
N LEU A 254 33.26 -1.03 -14.12
CA LEU A 254 32.31 -1.15 -13.02
C LEU A 254 31.01 -1.79 -13.51
N VAL A 255 30.44 -1.28 -14.61
CA VAL A 255 29.19 -1.82 -15.20
C VAL A 255 29.32 -3.32 -15.48
N ALA A 256 30.42 -3.75 -16.09
CA ALA A 256 30.66 -5.14 -16.48
C ALA A 256 30.84 -6.11 -15.27
N GLN A 257 31.12 -5.59 -14.07
CA GLN A 257 31.17 -6.43 -12.86
C GLN A 257 29.77 -6.93 -12.45
N PHE A 258 28.74 -6.12 -12.75
CA PHE A 258 27.33 -6.42 -12.44
C PHE A 258 26.57 -6.99 -13.64
N LEU A 259 26.80 -6.44 -14.83
CA LEU A 259 26.21 -6.91 -16.10
C LEU A 259 27.26 -7.75 -16.83
N ARG A 260 27.23 -9.07 -16.64
CA ARG A 260 28.23 -9.99 -17.21
C ARG A 260 27.94 -10.40 -18.65
N ASP A 261 27.34 -9.50 -19.41
CA ASP A 261 27.20 -9.58 -20.84
C ASP A 261 27.87 -8.35 -21.45
N ASP A 262 28.91 -8.58 -22.26
CA ASP A 262 29.78 -7.51 -22.74
C ASP A 262 29.02 -6.50 -23.61
N GLU A 263 28.08 -6.99 -24.41
CA GLU A 263 27.26 -6.16 -25.29
C GLU A 263 26.31 -5.27 -24.47
N VAL A 264 25.58 -5.84 -23.51
CA VAL A 264 24.69 -5.06 -22.63
C VAL A 264 25.48 -4.07 -21.77
N ALA A 265 26.64 -4.47 -21.24
CA ALA A 265 27.51 -3.60 -20.45
C ALA A 265 28.03 -2.42 -21.28
N ASP A 266 28.44 -2.64 -22.53
CA ASP A 266 28.89 -1.57 -23.43
C ASP A 266 27.74 -0.62 -23.78
N GLN A 267 26.57 -1.17 -24.11
CA GLN A 267 25.38 -0.37 -24.40
C GLN A 267 24.97 0.52 -23.22
N PHE A 268 24.97 -0.03 -21.99
CA PHE A 268 24.65 0.73 -20.79
C PHE A 268 25.73 1.75 -20.44
N ALA A 269 27.02 1.42 -20.58
CA ALA A 269 28.10 2.36 -20.29
C ALA A 269 28.07 3.58 -21.22
N VAL A 270 27.79 3.37 -22.52
CA VAL A 270 27.61 4.47 -23.48
C VAL A 270 26.38 5.31 -23.12
N TYR A 271 25.27 4.65 -22.78
CA TYR A 271 24.06 5.34 -22.34
C TYR A 271 24.31 6.17 -21.07
N TYR A 272 24.99 5.61 -20.07
CA TYR A 272 25.27 6.29 -18.80
C TYR A 272 26.17 7.51 -19.01
N ALA A 273 27.20 7.41 -19.85
CA ALA A 273 28.03 8.57 -20.20
C ALA A 273 27.21 9.69 -20.87
N LEU A 274 26.23 9.33 -21.70
CA LEU A 274 25.30 10.28 -22.30
C LEU A 274 24.34 10.88 -21.26
N PHE A 275 23.84 10.05 -20.34
CA PHE A 275 22.98 10.47 -19.23
C PHE A 275 23.69 11.47 -18.30
N GLU A 276 24.94 11.21 -17.93
CA GLU A 276 25.76 12.13 -17.13
C GLU A 276 26.03 13.43 -17.89
N LYS A 277 26.37 13.30 -19.19
CA LYS A 277 26.51 14.46 -20.07
C LYS A 277 25.25 15.30 -20.08
N TYR A 278 24.06 14.71 -20.24
CA TYR A 278 22.78 15.42 -20.20
C TYR A 278 22.50 16.06 -18.86
N ARG A 279 22.72 15.37 -17.74
CA ARG A 279 22.54 15.95 -16.40
C ARG A 279 23.41 17.21 -16.21
N SER A 280 24.64 17.19 -16.72
CA SER A 280 25.55 18.34 -16.71
C SER A 280 25.15 19.42 -17.72
N ASP A 281 24.81 19.01 -18.95
CA ASP A 281 24.47 19.87 -20.08
C ASP A 281 23.16 20.65 -19.88
N TYR A 282 22.19 20.06 -19.18
CA TYR A 282 20.89 20.66 -18.89
C TYR A 282 20.83 21.35 -17.53
N GLN A 283 21.82 21.13 -16.64
CA GLN A 283 21.88 21.77 -15.33
C GLN A 283 20.55 21.66 -14.56
N VAL A 284 20.10 20.43 -14.30
CA VAL A 284 18.77 20.14 -13.72
C VAL A 284 18.49 20.92 -12.42
N ASP A 285 19.51 21.10 -11.57
CA ASP A 285 19.40 21.93 -10.37
C ASP A 285 19.09 23.40 -10.69
N ALA A 286 19.68 23.95 -11.76
CA ALA A 286 19.38 25.29 -12.24
C ALA A 286 17.97 25.39 -12.85
N ILE A 287 17.50 24.35 -13.55
CA ILE A 287 16.11 24.25 -14.02
C ILE A 287 15.14 24.35 -12.83
N LEU A 288 15.36 23.55 -11.80
CA LEU A 288 14.52 23.54 -10.59
C LEU A 288 14.70 24.78 -9.69
N ALA A 289 15.80 25.51 -9.86
CA ALA A 289 15.99 26.83 -9.26
C ALA A 289 15.27 27.95 -10.04
N GLY A 290 14.81 27.68 -11.28
CA GLY A 290 14.23 28.69 -12.17
C GLY A 290 15.30 29.54 -12.88
N GLU A 291 16.54 29.05 -12.91
CA GLU A 291 17.74 29.73 -13.42
C GLU A 291 18.26 29.08 -14.71
N ALA A 292 17.44 28.31 -15.41
CA ALA A 292 17.80 27.68 -16.68
C ALA A 292 18.17 28.74 -17.74
N SER A 293 19.40 28.66 -18.26
CA SER A 293 19.86 29.58 -19.31
C SER A 293 19.11 29.39 -20.63
N ASP A 294 19.03 30.43 -21.46
CA ASP A 294 18.42 30.34 -22.80
C ASP A 294 19.06 29.24 -23.68
N ALA A 295 20.35 28.96 -23.47
CA ALA A 295 21.05 27.87 -24.16
C ALA A 295 20.51 26.49 -23.73
N VAL A 296 20.23 26.31 -22.43
CA VAL A 296 19.63 25.08 -21.89
C VAL A 296 18.21 24.90 -22.41
N LYS A 297 17.40 25.96 -22.39
CA LYS A 297 16.01 25.93 -22.90
C LYS A 297 15.96 25.62 -24.39
N LYS A 298 16.80 26.29 -25.18
CA LYS A 298 16.92 26.03 -26.63
C LYS A 298 17.34 24.59 -26.91
N ARG A 299 18.33 24.08 -26.18
CA ARG A 299 18.78 22.70 -26.30
C ARG A 299 17.63 21.72 -25.99
N ALA A 300 16.88 21.96 -24.92
CA ALA A 300 15.75 21.10 -24.53
C ALA A 300 14.66 21.10 -25.61
N HIS A 301 14.38 22.27 -26.18
CA HIS A 301 13.43 22.41 -27.27
C HIS A 301 13.88 21.71 -28.56
N GLU A 302 15.17 21.74 -28.89
CA GLU A 302 15.72 21.09 -30.10
C GLU A 302 16.00 19.58 -29.92
N ALA A 303 15.93 19.07 -28.69
CA ALA A 303 16.21 17.67 -28.37
C ALA A 303 15.21 16.71 -29.01
N ALA A 304 15.68 15.51 -29.35
CA ALA A 304 14.82 14.42 -29.81
C ALA A 304 13.89 13.93 -28.68
N PHE A 305 12.74 13.34 -29.02
CA PHE A 305 11.73 12.92 -28.03
C PHE A 305 12.31 12.05 -26.90
N ASP A 306 13.17 11.08 -27.23
CA ASP A 306 13.78 10.17 -26.24
C ASP A 306 14.70 10.93 -25.26
N GLU A 307 15.38 11.97 -25.72
CA GLU A 307 16.22 12.85 -24.88
C GLU A 307 15.35 13.74 -23.97
N ARG A 308 14.21 14.24 -24.47
CA ARG A 308 13.25 15.01 -23.66
C ARG A 308 12.65 14.16 -22.54
N VAL A 309 12.27 12.92 -22.83
CA VAL A 309 11.76 11.98 -21.81
C VAL A 309 12.84 11.67 -20.77
N ALA A 310 14.10 11.49 -21.18
CA ALA A 310 15.21 11.31 -20.24
C ALA A 310 15.43 12.54 -19.33
N LEU A 311 15.32 13.75 -19.88
CA LEU A 311 15.40 14.99 -19.11
C LEU A 311 14.21 15.14 -18.13
N ILE A 312 13.00 14.79 -18.56
CA ILE A 312 11.82 14.74 -17.68
C ILE A 312 12.05 13.79 -16.50
N GLY A 313 12.58 12.59 -16.74
CA GLY A 313 12.94 11.64 -15.69
C GLY A 313 13.89 12.26 -14.68
N LEU A 314 15.00 12.84 -15.15
CA LEU A 314 15.99 13.52 -14.31
C LEU A 314 15.38 14.60 -13.40
N VAL A 315 14.50 15.45 -13.96
CA VAL A 315 13.80 16.50 -13.22
C VAL A 315 12.89 15.89 -12.15
N LEU A 316 12.08 14.90 -12.52
CA LEU A 316 11.13 14.23 -11.61
C LEU A 316 11.82 13.52 -10.45
N ASP A 317 13.02 12.99 -10.64
CA ASP A 317 13.73 12.27 -9.58
C ASP A 317 14.34 13.19 -8.53
N VAL A 318 14.77 14.40 -8.93
CA VAL A 318 15.16 15.45 -7.97
C VAL A 318 13.93 15.93 -7.21
N LEU A 319 12.80 16.16 -7.90
CA LEU A 319 11.54 16.53 -7.24
C LEU A 319 11.07 15.48 -6.24
N ALA A 320 11.11 14.20 -6.60
CA ALA A 320 10.71 13.11 -5.72
C ALA A 320 11.58 13.04 -4.46
N ARG A 321 12.89 13.29 -4.58
CA ARG A 321 13.82 13.35 -3.44
C ARG A 321 13.49 14.50 -2.49
N ASP A 322 13.23 15.69 -3.01
CA ASP A 322 12.89 16.85 -2.21
C ASP A 322 11.53 16.70 -1.52
N CYS A 323 10.53 16.16 -2.26
CA CYS A 323 9.22 15.80 -1.72
C CYS A 323 9.33 14.77 -0.58
N ALA A 324 10.12 13.71 -0.78
CA ALA A 324 10.38 12.70 0.26
C ALA A 324 11.04 13.31 1.50
N GLY A 325 11.99 14.23 1.31
CA GLY A 325 12.67 14.92 2.41
C GLY A 325 11.71 15.80 3.25
N ALA A 326 10.78 16.51 2.60
CA ALA A 326 9.77 17.31 3.30
C ALA A 326 8.80 16.41 4.10
N LEU A 327 8.30 15.32 3.50
CA LEU A 327 7.42 14.35 4.16
C LEU A 327 8.11 13.63 5.33
N GLU A 328 9.39 13.25 5.20
CA GLU A 328 10.15 12.59 6.27
C GLU A 328 10.28 13.48 7.51
N LYS A 329 10.53 14.79 7.32
CA LYS A 329 10.59 15.75 8.43
C LYS A 329 9.27 15.81 9.21
N GLU A 330 8.16 15.84 8.50
CA GLU A 330 6.84 15.85 9.11
C GLU A 330 6.55 14.54 9.86
N ASP A 331 6.79 13.39 9.22
CA ASP A 331 6.59 12.07 9.82
C ASP A 331 7.41 11.93 11.13
N VAL A 332 8.66 12.42 11.15
CA VAL A 332 9.51 12.45 12.35
C VAL A 332 8.95 13.39 13.41
N ALA A 333 8.48 14.59 13.05
CA ALA A 333 7.91 15.54 14.00
C ALA A 333 6.62 15.01 14.67
N VAL A 334 5.77 14.31 13.92
CA VAL A 334 4.55 13.68 14.46
C VAL A 334 4.89 12.61 15.49
N GLU A 335 5.89 11.76 15.22
CA GLU A 335 6.35 10.75 16.18
C GLU A 335 6.99 11.38 17.41
N LEU A 336 7.81 12.41 17.24
CA LEU A 336 8.40 13.16 18.35
C LEU A 336 7.30 13.76 19.25
N ARG A 337 6.27 14.35 18.66
CA ARG A 337 5.13 14.91 19.40
C ARG A 337 4.49 13.87 20.31
N ASP A 338 4.26 12.66 19.79
CA ASP A 338 3.58 11.61 20.53
C ASP A 338 4.44 11.10 21.69
N VAL A 339 5.76 10.93 21.48
CA VAL A 339 6.69 10.58 22.57
C VAL A 339 6.77 11.68 23.62
N LEU A 340 6.89 12.94 23.19
CA LEU A 340 7.01 14.09 24.09
C LEU A 340 5.72 14.35 24.87
N ARG A 341 4.55 14.10 24.27
CA ARG A 341 3.25 14.15 24.96
C ARG A 341 3.22 13.16 26.12
N ASP A 342 3.70 11.95 25.89
CA ASP A 342 3.68 10.88 26.89
C ASP A 342 4.78 11.08 27.95
N ALA A 343 5.88 11.78 27.62
CA ALA A 343 6.94 12.18 28.55
C ALA A 343 6.61 13.42 29.40
N LYS A 344 5.67 14.26 28.94
CA LYS A 344 5.34 15.55 29.58
C LYS A 344 4.99 15.46 31.06
N PRO A 345 4.15 14.51 31.54
CA PRO A 345 3.81 14.43 32.96
C PRO A 345 5.04 14.21 33.85
N GLU A 346 5.89 13.24 33.50
CA GLU A 346 7.11 12.90 34.26
C GLU A 346 8.09 14.07 34.32
N LEU A 347 8.27 14.80 33.20
CA LEU A 347 9.13 15.98 33.16
C LEU A 347 8.60 17.10 34.09
N LEU A 348 7.29 17.34 34.09
CA LEU A 348 6.67 18.38 34.94
C LEU A 348 6.64 17.99 36.42
N GLU A 349 6.62 16.71 36.75
CA GLU A 349 6.78 16.18 38.11
C GLU A 349 8.22 16.29 38.64
N GLY A 350 9.16 16.75 37.81
CA GLY A 350 10.54 17.03 38.19
C GLY A 350 11.52 15.88 37.92
N ALA A 351 11.13 14.87 37.13
CA ALA A 351 12.05 13.84 36.69
C ALA A 351 13.17 14.42 35.82
N ALA A 352 14.36 13.82 35.91
CA ALA A 352 15.49 14.19 35.07
C ALA A 352 15.24 13.78 33.62
N VAL A 353 15.63 14.62 32.66
CA VAL A 353 15.41 14.39 31.21
C VAL A 353 15.98 13.06 30.76
N GLU A 354 17.19 12.71 31.21
CA GLU A 354 17.82 11.43 30.87
C GLU A 354 17.03 10.22 31.40
N ALA A 355 16.45 10.35 32.59
CA ALA A 355 15.62 9.30 33.20
C ALA A 355 14.27 9.12 32.48
N VAL A 356 13.79 10.15 31.77
CA VAL A 356 12.52 10.11 31.03
C VAL A 356 12.72 9.71 29.57
N LEU A 357 13.67 10.35 28.87
CA LEU A 357 13.91 10.13 27.45
C LEU A 357 14.82 8.93 27.19
N GLY A 358 15.79 8.64 28.06
CA GLY A 358 16.73 7.53 27.90
C GLY A 358 16.03 6.16 27.76
N PRO A 359 15.12 5.78 28.69
CA PRO A 359 14.37 4.53 28.56
C PRO A 359 13.51 4.46 27.29
N ARG A 360 12.88 5.57 26.89
CA ARG A 360 12.06 5.64 25.67
C ARG A 360 12.89 5.46 24.40
N VAL A 361 14.11 5.99 24.38
CA VAL A 361 15.08 5.76 23.31
C VAL A 361 15.51 4.30 23.28
N ALA A 362 15.89 3.73 24.43
CA ALA A 362 16.29 2.33 24.53
C ALA A 362 15.18 1.37 24.10
N ASP A 363 13.95 1.56 24.56
CA ASP A 363 12.79 0.75 24.20
C ASP A 363 12.52 0.77 22.69
N ARG A 364 12.65 1.95 22.06
CA ARG A 364 12.52 2.09 20.61
C ARG A 364 13.64 1.37 19.86
N GLU A 365 14.88 1.49 20.32
CA GLU A 365 16.03 0.81 19.70
C GLU A 365 15.96 -0.70 19.85
N ASP A 366 15.52 -1.21 21.00
CA ASP A 366 15.31 -2.63 21.23
C ASP A 366 14.15 -3.16 20.38
N ALA A 367 13.05 -2.41 20.29
CA ALA A 367 11.93 -2.76 19.41
C ALA A 367 12.35 -2.76 17.94
N LEU A 368 13.16 -1.79 17.51
CA LEU A 368 13.71 -1.74 16.18
C LEU A 368 14.66 -2.91 15.93
N ALA A 369 15.55 -3.22 16.87
CA ALA A 369 16.49 -4.32 16.78
C ALA A 369 15.78 -5.66 16.63
N ARG A 370 14.68 -5.88 17.38
CA ARG A 370 13.82 -7.07 17.22
C ARG A 370 13.21 -7.15 15.82
N LYS A 371 12.67 -6.05 15.29
CA LYS A 371 12.07 -6.01 13.94
C LYS A 371 13.10 -6.19 12.82
N VAL A 372 14.32 -5.67 13.02
CA VAL A 372 15.44 -5.85 12.09
C VAL A 372 15.90 -7.31 12.12
N ALA A 373 16.08 -7.89 13.31
CA ALA A 373 16.43 -9.29 13.48
C ALA A 373 15.38 -10.22 12.87
N SER A 374 14.09 -9.86 12.93
CA SER A 374 13.03 -10.63 12.29
C SER A 374 12.87 -10.36 10.79
N GLY A 375 13.62 -9.45 10.18
CA GLY A 375 13.48 -9.09 8.75
C GLY A 375 12.18 -8.34 8.39
N THR A 376 11.34 -8.03 9.38
CA THR A 376 10.05 -7.36 9.18
C THR A 376 10.17 -5.83 9.15
N ALA A 377 11.33 -5.26 9.49
CA ALA A 377 11.56 -3.82 9.37
C ALA A 377 11.83 -3.41 7.90
N SER A 378 11.14 -2.38 7.41
CA SER A 378 11.49 -1.71 6.15
C SER A 378 12.64 -0.72 6.37
N ASN A 379 13.41 -0.41 5.32
CA ASN A 379 14.49 0.58 5.40
C ASN A 379 13.97 1.98 5.79
N SER A 380 12.78 2.36 5.31
CA SER A 380 12.14 3.63 5.69
C SER A 380 11.77 3.67 7.17
N LEU A 381 11.28 2.56 7.73
CA LEU A 381 11.01 2.44 9.17
C LEU A 381 12.31 2.53 9.98
N VAL A 382 13.35 1.78 9.58
CA VAL A 382 14.67 1.81 10.26
C VAL A 382 15.23 3.22 10.28
N ARG A 383 15.18 3.92 9.14
CA ARG A 383 15.64 5.29 9.02
C ARG A 383 14.85 6.24 9.92
N ARG A 384 13.51 6.18 9.89
CA ARG A 384 12.65 7.03 10.71
C ARG A 384 12.85 6.81 12.21
N GLU A 385 12.87 5.56 12.67
CA GLU A 385 13.09 5.25 14.10
C GLU A 385 14.46 5.72 14.57
N ARG A 386 15.51 5.58 13.76
CA ARG A 386 16.84 6.11 14.07
C ARG A 386 16.87 7.63 14.13
N LEU A 387 16.17 8.33 13.23
CA LEU A 387 16.07 9.78 13.24
C LEU A 387 15.34 10.28 14.50
N VAL A 388 14.21 9.66 14.86
CA VAL A 388 13.46 9.99 16.08
C VAL A 388 14.31 9.75 17.32
N ALA A 389 14.96 8.58 17.44
CA ALA A 389 15.85 8.27 18.55
C ALA A 389 17.02 9.26 18.64
N GLY A 390 17.62 9.63 17.50
CA GLY A 390 18.66 10.65 17.41
C GLY A 390 18.18 12.01 17.93
N LYS A 391 17.02 12.49 17.46
CA LYS A 391 16.45 13.77 17.90
C LYS A 391 16.11 13.82 19.39
N LEU A 392 15.61 12.72 19.96
CA LEU A 392 15.37 12.63 21.40
C LEU A 392 16.67 12.74 22.21
N ARG A 393 17.77 12.14 21.73
CA ARG A 393 19.10 12.31 22.33
C ARG A 393 19.62 13.73 22.17
N ASP A 394 19.38 14.36 21.02
CA ASP A 394 19.75 15.75 20.79
C ASP A 394 19.04 16.68 21.78
N PHE A 395 17.74 16.44 22.04
CA PHE A 395 16.98 17.19 23.05
C PHE A 395 17.54 16.99 24.46
N ALA A 396 17.89 15.75 24.84
CA ALA A 396 18.52 15.48 26.14
C ALA A 396 19.90 16.18 26.26
N THR A 397 20.71 16.11 25.20
CA THR A 397 22.02 16.77 25.13
C THR A 397 21.90 18.28 25.20
N GLN A 398 20.89 18.86 24.55
CA GLN A 398 20.61 20.30 24.61
C GLN A 398 20.22 20.73 26.04
N CYS A 399 19.37 19.97 26.72
CA CYS A 399 19.02 20.23 28.11
C CYS A 399 20.24 20.19 29.04
N ALA A 400 21.12 19.20 28.87
CA ALA A 400 22.37 19.11 29.65
C ALA A 400 23.29 20.31 29.38
N ARG A 401 23.43 20.72 28.12
CA ARG A 401 24.24 21.89 27.73
C ARG A 401 23.71 23.20 28.32
N GLU A 402 22.39 23.36 28.40
CA GLU A 402 21.72 24.57 28.88
C GLU A 402 21.47 24.55 30.41
N GLY A 403 21.85 23.47 31.10
CA GLY A 403 21.64 23.30 32.54
C GLY A 403 20.16 23.14 32.93
N THR A 404 19.30 22.74 31.99
CA THR A 404 17.86 22.56 32.17
C THR A 404 17.52 21.07 32.22
N GLU A 405 18.07 20.34 33.19
CA GLU A 405 18.03 18.87 33.21
C GLU A 405 16.77 18.27 33.84
N ALA A 406 15.89 19.05 34.46
CA ALA A 406 14.65 18.57 35.07
C ALA A 406 13.56 19.65 35.14
N GLY A 407 12.32 19.22 35.41
CA GLY A 407 11.19 20.11 35.72
C GLY A 407 10.72 20.98 34.55
N GLU A 408 10.08 22.10 34.87
CA GLU A 408 9.55 23.06 33.88
C GLU A 408 10.63 23.69 32.99
N ALA A 409 11.87 23.80 33.48
CA ALA A 409 12.98 24.34 32.71
C ALA A 409 13.34 23.38 31.56
N ALA A 410 13.48 22.08 31.87
CA ALA A 410 13.69 21.04 30.87
C ALA A 410 12.56 21.00 29.83
N PHE A 411 11.31 21.04 30.31
CA PHE A 411 10.14 21.03 29.43
C PHE A 411 10.16 22.19 28.44
N ARG A 412 10.52 23.41 28.88
CA ARG A 412 10.62 24.59 28.00
C ARG A 412 11.72 24.47 26.96
N THR A 413 12.90 23.96 27.33
CA THR A 413 14.00 23.74 26.40
C THR A 413 13.62 22.72 25.32
N ILE A 414 13.00 21.60 25.72
CA ILE A 414 12.51 20.56 24.80
C ILE A 414 11.39 21.11 23.91
N GLU A 415 10.46 21.89 24.46
CA GLU A 415 9.39 22.52 23.70
C GLU A 415 9.95 23.47 22.63
N GLN A 416 10.97 24.26 22.97
CA GLN A 416 11.63 25.17 22.03
C GLN A 416 12.36 24.39 20.93
N ALA A 417 13.09 23.33 21.28
CA ALA A 417 13.78 22.48 20.32
C ALA A 417 12.78 21.78 19.36
N TYR A 418 11.69 21.23 19.90
CA TYR A 418 10.62 20.63 19.10
C TYR A 418 9.93 21.66 18.20
N ARG A 419 9.67 22.88 18.68
CA ARG A 419 9.12 23.96 17.84
C ARG A 419 10.05 24.33 16.69
N ALA A 420 11.38 24.25 16.87
CA ALA A 420 12.33 24.47 15.79
C ALA A 420 12.24 23.36 14.72
N GLU A 421 12.08 22.09 15.12
CA GLU A 421 11.85 20.98 14.19
C GLU A 421 10.55 21.17 13.39
N VAL A 422 9.45 21.54 14.06
CA VAL A 422 8.16 21.83 13.40
C VAL A 422 8.28 23.04 12.47
N GLY A 423 8.97 24.09 12.90
CA GLY A 423 9.19 25.30 12.12
C GLY A 423 10.02 25.09 10.85
N ALA A 424 10.77 23.99 10.77
CA ALA A 424 11.55 23.62 9.59
C ALA A 424 10.75 22.82 8.53
N ILE A 425 9.50 22.42 8.82
CA ILE A 425 8.66 21.62 7.91
C ILE A 425 8.13 22.49 6.78
N GLN A 426 7.44 23.59 7.09
CA GLN A 426 6.82 24.45 6.08
C GLN A 426 7.85 25.00 5.08
N PRO A 427 9.04 25.52 5.49
CA PRO A 427 10.05 25.96 4.52
C PRO A 427 10.55 24.85 3.60
N ALA A 428 10.63 23.61 4.09
CA ALA A 428 11.03 22.48 3.26
C ALA A 428 9.92 22.10 2.25
N ALA A 429 8.67 22.15 2.67
CA ALA A 429 7.52 21.94 1.79
C ALA A 429 7.41 23.06 0.73
N ASP A 430 7.53 24.33 1.12
CA ASP A 430 7.49 25.47 0.20
C ASP A 430 8.62 25.39 -0.84
N ALA A 431 9.83 24.99 -0.42
CA ALA A 431 10.95 24.78 -1.33
C ALA A 431 10.70 23.66 -2.34
N ALA A 432 10.14 22.52 -1.91
CA ALA A 432 9.79 21.41 -2.80
C ALA A 432 8.66 21.79 -3.78
N SER A 433 7.63 22.48 -3.29
CA SER A 433 6.52 22.98 -4.12
C SER A 433 7.00 23.99 -5.15
N SER A 434 7.86 24.94 -4.76
CA SER A 434 8.44 25.94 -5.67
C SER A 434 9.29 25.30 -6.77
N LYS A 435 10.04 24.23 -6.46
CA LYS A 435 10.79 23.47 -7.47
C LYS A 435 9.84 22.75 -8.43
N MET A 436 8.73 22.21 -7.92
CA MET A 436 7.71 21.57 -8.76
C MET A 436 7.06 22.58 -9.72
N ASP A 437 6.73 23.78 -9.25
CA ASP A 437 6.19 24.86 -10.10
C ASP A 437 7.16 25.22 -11.23
N ARG A 438 8.45 25.36 -10.92
CA ARG A 438 9.49 25.66 -11.92
C ARG A 438 9.72 24.53 -12.91
N ALA A 439 9.50 23.28 -12.48
CA ALA A 439 9.53 22.14 -13.40
C ALA A 439 8.36 22.20 -14.38
N PHE A 440 7.14 22.53 -13.91
CA PHE A 440 5.99 22.75 -14.78
C PHE A 440 6.25 23.90 -15.76
N ASP A 441 6.73 25.04 -15.27
CA ASP A 441 7.08 26.20 -16.12
C ASP A 441 8.11 25.83 -17.20
N PHE A 442 9.11 25.03 -16.85
CA PHE A 442 10.13 24.57 -17.80
C PHE A 442 9.55 23.63 -18.87
N VAL A 443 8.67 22.70 -18.48
CA VAL A 443 8.01 21.77 -19.41
C VAL A 443 7.07 22.52 -20.35
N ASP A 444 6.29 23.48 -19.84
CA ASP A 444 5.42 24.36 -20.63
C ASP A 444 6.21 25.21 -21.64
N GLU A 445 7.36 25.73 -21.23
CA GLU A 445 8.17 26.61 -22.08
C GLU A 445 8.95 25.83 -23.14
N CYS A 446 9.48 24.65 -22.81
CA CYS A 446 10.41 23.92 -23.67
C CYS A 446 9.75 22.79 -24.48
N PHE A 447 8.65 22.21 -24.01
CA PHE A 447 8.04 21.02 -24.59
C PHE A 447 6.57 21.22 -24.98
N GLY A 448 5.95 20.19 -25.58
CA GLY A 448 4.54 20.23 -25.98
C GLY A 448 3.63 19.37 -25.10
N ASN A 449 2.35 19.32 -25.46
CA ASN A 449 1.32 18.56 -24.71
C ASN A 449 1.65 17.07 -24.54
N ARG A 450 2.38 16.48 -25.51
CA ARG A 450 2.79 15.07 -25.45
C ARG A 450 3.78 14.84 -24.30
N GLU A 451 4.79 15.69 -24.17
CA GLU A 451 5.76 15.62 -23.07
C GLU A 451 5.14 15.99 -21.72
N MET A 452 4.21 16.95 -21.68
CA MET A 452 3.47 17.28 -20.47
C MET A 452 2.63 16.09 -19.96
N LEU A 453 2.00 15.34 -20.86
CA LEU A 453 1.30 14.09 -20.52
C LEU A 453 2.25 13.06 -19.88
N VAL A 454 3.45 12.88 -20.44
CA VAL A 454 4.47 11.98 -19.89
C VAL A 454 4.91 12.46 -18.51
N PHE A 455 5.22 13.76 -18.37
CA PHE A 455 5.61 14.37 -17.11
C PHE A 455 4.55 14.14 -16.02
N MET A 456 3.28 14.39 -16.32
CA MET A 456 2.16 14.19 -15.39
C MET A 456 1.95 12.72 -15.01
N ALA A 457 2.01 11.81 -15.98
CA ALA A 457 1.89 10.38 -15.72
C ALA A 457 3.02 9.87 -14.81
N GLU A 458 4.27 10.23 -15.12
CA GLU A 458 5.46 9.84 -14.36
C GLU A 458 5.53 10.53 -12.98
N LEU A 459 4.96 11.72 -12.83
CA LEU A 459 4.83 12.40 -11.53
C LEU A 459 3.80 11.67 -10.64
N ALA A 460 2.72 11.15 -11.21
CA ALA A 460 1.66 10.44 -10.49
C ALA A 460 2.03 9.00 -10.07
N THR A 461 2.93 8.34 -10.80
CA THR A 461 3.42 6.99 -10.46
C THR A 461 4.46 6.99 -9.33
N ARG A 462 5.12 8.13 -9.07
CA ARG A 462 6.09 8.29 -7.99
C ARG A 462 5.39 8.54 -6.65
N GLN A 463 5.61 7.64 -5.69
CA GLN A 463 4.93 7.71 -4.39
C GLN A 463 5.24 8.98 -3.57
N PRO A 464 6.50 9.48 -3.53
CA PRO A 464 6.81 10.70 -2.78
C PRO A 464 6.12 11.97 -3.32
N THR A 465 6.06 12.14 -4.65
CA THR A 465 5.40 13.29 -5.29
C THR A 465 3.89 13.24 -5.08
N THR A 466 3.26 12.08 -5.28
CA THR A 466 1.81 11.91 -5.06
C THR A 466 1.42 12.17 -3.61
N ARG A 467 2.15 11.63 -2.64
CA ARG A 467 1.91 11.91 -1.20
C ARG A 467 2.14 13.38 -0.87
N PHE A 468 3.17 14.00 -1.45
CA PHE A 468 3.49 15.39 -1.20
C PHE A 468 2.36 16.32 -1.69
N VAL A 469 1.91 16.14 -2.93
CA VAL A 469 0.79 16.90 -3.49
C VAL A 469 -0.49 16.65 -2.69
N ALA A 470 -0.78 15.42 -2.28
CA ALA A 470 -1.94 15.13 -1.44
C ALA A 470 -1.87 15.81 -0.06
N ARG A 471 -0.66 15.96 0.49
CA ARG A 471 -0.43 16.54 1.84
C ARG A 471 -0.41 18.06 1.86
N TYR A 472 0.28 18.67 0.90
CA TYR A 472 0.58 20.11 0.86
C TYR A 472 -0.14 20.86 -0.27
N GLY A 473 -0.67 20.15 -1.27
CA GLY A 473 -1.21 20.74 -2.50
C GLY A 473 -0.12 21.26 -3.44
N ASN A 474 -0.48 21.43 -4.72
CA ASN A 474 0.30 22.18 -5.68
C ASN A 474 -0.62 22.69 -6.81
N ASP A 475 -0.71 24.01 -6.97
CA ASP A 475 -1.69 24.64 -7.88
C ASP A 475 -1.39 24.33 -9.35
N ARG A 476 -0.11 24.31 -9.74
CA ARG A 476 0.33 23.97 -11.10
C ARG A 476 -0.08 22.54 -11.47
N TYR A 477 0.16 21.59 -10.58
CA TYR A 477 -0.26 20.20 -10.75
C TYR A 477 -1.77 20.09 -10.96
N TYR A 478 -2.58 20.76 -10.13
CA TYR A 478 -4.04 20.69 -10.28
C TYR A 478 -4.54 21.36 -11.56
N ALA A 479 -3.94 22.47 -11.97
CA ALA A 479 -4.27 23.15 -13.23
C ALA A 479 -4.04 22.23 -14.44
N HIS A 480 -2.84 21.66 -14.57
CA HIS A 480 -2.54 20.76 -15.69
C HIS A 480 -3.31 19.43 -15.63
N ASN A 481 -3.59 18.90 -14.43
CA ASN A 481 -4.43 17.72 -14.30
C ASN A 481 -5.87 17.98 -14.78
N GLN A 482 -6.41 19.18 -14.51
CA GLN A 482 -7.73 19.58 -15.02
C GLN A 482 -7.71 19.82 -16.54
N GLU A 483 -6.71 20.51 -17.07
CA GLU A 483 -6.55 20.74 -18.52
C GLU A 483 -6.48 19.42 -19.30
N LEU A 484 -5.70 18.45 -18.82
CA LEU A 484 -5.60 17.12 -19.42
C LEU A 484 -6.89 16.30 -19.29
N GLN A 485 -7.66 16.47 -18.21
CA GLN A 485 -9.00 15.87 -18.07
C GLN A 485 -10.02 16.51 -19.03
N VAL A 486 -9.90 17.80 -19.31
CA VAL A 486 -10.75 18.52 -20.28
C VAL A 486 -10.38 18.16 -21.72
N ASP A 487 -9.09 18.06 -22.04
CA ASP A 487 -8.62 17.66 -23.37
C ASP A 487 -8.93 16.18 -23.65
N SER A 488 -8.78 15.30 -22.65
CA SER A 488 -9.23 13.91 -22.76
C SER A 488 -10.75 13.79 -22.86
N ALA A 489 -11.53 14.68 -22.25
CA ALA A 489 -12.99 14.76 -22.44
C ALA A 489 -13.39 15.31 -23.82
N ARG A 490 -12.55 16.13 -24.47
CA ARG A 490 -12.79 16.66 -25.83
C ARG A 490 -12.43 15.69 -26.94
N MET A 491 -11.44 14.82 -26.73
CA MET A 491 -11.08 13.77 -27.69
C MET A 491 -12.04 12.59 -27.57
N GLY A 492 -12.66 12.19 -28.69
CA GLY A 492 -13.63 11.09 -28.72
C GLY A 492 -13.00 9.75 -28.33
N LEU A 493 -13.81 8.81 -27.82
CA LEU A 493 -13.37 7.44 -27.46
C LEU A 493 -12.62 6.73 -28.62
N VAL A 494 -12.98 7.04 -29.86
CA VAL A 494 -12.34 6.51 -31.08
C VAL A 494 -10.96 7.13 -31.34
N GLU A 495 -10.75 8.41 -31.01
CA GLU A 495 -9.44 9.06 -31.10
C GLU A 495 -8.53 8.67 -29.94
N ARG A 496 -9.09 8.39 -28.76
CA ARG A 496 -8.34 7.84 -27.62
C ARG A 496 -7.88 6.40 -27.86
N ALA A 497 -8.75 5.56 -28.42
CA ALA A 497 -8.38 4.23 -28.89
C ALA A 497 -7.30 4.32 -29.97
N GLY A 498 -7.47 5.24 -30.94
CA GLY A 498 -6.49 5.51 -31.99
C GLY A 498 -5.14 6.01 -31.49
N MET A 499 -5.06 6.88 -30.46
CA MET A 499 -3.78 7.37 -29.93
C MET A 499 -3.06 6.34 -29.03
N LEU A 500 -3.79 5.52 -28.29
CA LEU A 500 -3.22 4.41 -27.50
C LEU A 500 -2.84 3.23 -28.38
N GLU A 501 -3.59 2.99 -29.46
CA GLU A 501 -3.23 2.06 -30.53
C GLU A 501 -2.06 2.61 -31.34
N ASP A 502 -1.99 3.90 -31.67
CA ASP A 502 -0.86 4.54 -32.37
C ASP A 502 0.41 4.58 -31.51
N LEU A 503 0.31 4.69 -30.18
CA LEU A 503 1.47 4.55 -29.29
C LEU A 503 2.00 3.10 -29.29
N ASN A 504 1.12 2.11 -29.41
CA ASN A 504 1.46 0.69 -29.50
C ASN A 504 1.84 0.25 -30.93
N GLU A 505 1.28 0.89 -31.96
CA GLU A 505 1.49 0.60 -33.39
C GLU A 505 2.71 1.33 -33.93
N ASN A 506 3.01 2.56 -33.51
CA ASN A 506 4.26 3.23 -33.93
C ASN A 506 5.50 2.57 -33.29
N ILE A 507 5.34 1.85 -32.18
CA ILE A 507 6.37 0.96 -31.61
C ILE A 507 6.46 -0.34 -32.43
N LYS A 508 5.38 -0.84 -33.01
CA LYS A 508 5.35 -2.06 -33.86
C LYS A 508 5.71 -1.82 -35.33
N LEU A 509 5.45 -0.63 -35.87
CA LEU A 509 5.66 -0.26 -37.27
C LEU A 509 7.14 0.09 -37.59
N ALA A 510 7.97 0.24 -36.55
CA ALA A 510 9.42 0.18 -36.69
C ALA A 510 9.95 -1.25 -36.92
N ASP A 511 9.13 -2.28 -36.65
CA ASP A 511 9.54 -3.70 -36.63
C ASP A 511 8.99 -4.56 -37.79
N SER A 512 8.09 -4.03 -38.65
CA SER A 512 7.46 -4.87 -39.69
C SER A 512 7.74 -4.40 -41.12
N ARG A 513 8.96 -4.65 -41.61
CA ARG A 513 9.16 -5.03 -43.02
C ARG A 513 9.45 -6.52 -43.07
N THR A 514 8.41 -7.35 -43.17
CA THR A 514 8.30 -8.51 -44.09
C THR A 514 7.11 -9.43 -43.77
N VAL A 515 6.33 -9.67 -44.84
CA VAL A 515 5.40 -10.79 -45.16
C VAL A 515 3.99 -10.85 -44.57
N ASP A 516 3.07 -10.98 -45.53
CA ASP A 516 1.61 -11.01 -45.56
C ASP A 516 1.01 -12.41 -45.26
N ALA A 517 -0.24 -12.46 -44.77
CA ALA A 517 -1.38 -13.27 -45.27
C ALA A 517 -2.37 -13.82 -44.22
N GLY A 518 -3.63 -13.32 -44.28
CA GLY A 518 -4.93 -14.01 -44.07
C GLY A 518 -5.34 -14.42 -42.64
N GLY A 519 -6.57 -14.32 -42.14
CA GLY A 519 -7.87 -13.92 -42.68
C GLY A 519 -9.00 -14.53 -41.81
N VAL A 520 -9.92 -13.67 -41.33
CA VAL A 520 -11.37 -13.86 -41.07
C VAL A 520 -11.87 -14.85 -39.98
N ALA A 521 -12.63 -14.34 -38.99
CA ALA A 521 -14.08 -14.58 -38.80
C ALA A 521 -14.54 -14.37 -37.34
N GLY A 522 -15.51 -13.48 -37.13
CA GLY A 522 -16.17 -13.22 -35.84
C GLY A 522 -17.41 -14.08 -35.58
N ILE A 523 -17.90 -14.04 -34.33
CA ILE A 523 -19.25 -14.49 -33.94
C ILE A 523 -19.83 -13.49 -32.94
N SER A 524 -20.99 -12.95 -33.29
CA SER A 524 -21.88 -12.10 -32.51
C SER A 524 -22.83 -12.95 -31.65
N LEU A 525 -23.15 -12.49 -30.42
CA LEU A 525 -24.27 -12.98 -29.61
C LEU A 525 -25.20 -11.81 -29.26
N GLY A 526 -26.49 -12.10 -29.32
CA GLY A 526 -27.56 -11.13 -29.52
C GLY A 526 -28.14 -10.54 -28.25
N ALA A 527 -28.77 -9.39 -28.45
CA ALA A 527 -29.45 -8.55 -27.47
C ALA A 527 -30.85 -9.07 -27.09
N GLY A 528 -31.26 -8.76 -25.85
CA GLY A 528 -32.66 -8.85 -25.45
C GLY A 528 -32.93 -8.57 -23.97
N ALA A 529 -33.07 -7.28 -23.60
CA ALA A 529 -34.17 -6.72 -22.80
C ALA A 529 -33.83 -5.28 -22.35
N ARG A 530 -34.40 -4.28 -23.03
CA ARG A 530 -34.29 -2.86 -22.67
C ARG A 530 -35.08 -2.57 -21.38
N ALA A 531 -34.38 -2.52 -20.24
CA ALA A 531 -34.71 -1.54 -19.21
C ALA A 531 -34.28 -0.16 -19.74
N ALA A 532 -34.90 0.94 -19.28
CA ALA A 532 -34.45 2.28 -19.65
C ALA A 532 -32.97 2.41 -19.24
N GLU A 533 -32.06 2.32 -20.21
CA GLU A 533 -30.62 2.44 -19.99
C GLU A 533 -30.39 3.85 -19.46
N ARG A 534 -30.16 3.94 -18.14
CA ARG A 534 -29.47 5.09 -17.58
C ARG A 534 -28.12 5.11 -18.27
N ASP A 535 -27.76 6.24 -18.87
CA ASP A 535 -26.40 6.44 -19.35
C ASP A 535 -25.46 6.31 -18.14
N GLU A 536 -24.85 5.13 -18.00
CA GLU A 536 -24.02 4.79 -16.84
C GLU A 536 -22.80 5.71 -16.74
N ASP A 537 -22.28 6.13 -17.89
CA ASP A 537 -21.16 7.07 -17.98
C ASP A 537 -21.59 8.47 -17.49
N ALA A 538 -22.74 8.97 -17.96
CA ALA A 538 -23.26 10.26 -17.51
C ALA A 538 -23.62 10.26 -16.01
N PHE A 539 -24.08 9.12 -15.47
CA PHE A 539 -24.38 8.98 -14.05
C PHE A 539 -23.10 8.94 -13.20
N ALA A 540 -22.09 8.16 -13.61
CA ALA A 540 -20.80 8.12 -12.94
C ALA A 540 -20.13 9.51 -12.93
N ASP A 541 -20.22 10.25 -14.03
CA ASP A 541 -19.74 11.62 -14.13
C ASP A 541 -20.50 12.58 -13.20
N ALA A 542 -21.82 12.41 -13.05
CA ALA A 542 -22.62 13.21 -12.13
C ALA A 542 -22.22 12.97 -10.66
N LEU A 543 -22.02 11.71 -10.25
CA LEU A 543 -21.53 11.38 -8.91
C LEU A 543 -20.13 11.96 -8.69
N LYS A 544 -19.22 11.78 -9.64
CA LYS A 544 -17.86 12.35 -9.57
C LYS A 544 -17.89 13.87 -9.43
N ARG A 545 -18.80 14.55 -10.13
CA ARG A 545 -18.95 16.01 -10.07
C ARG A 545 -19.58 16.47 -8.75
N HIS A 546 -20.51 15.71 -8.18
CA HIS A 546 -21.14 16.02 -6.88
C HIS A 546 -20.18 15.83 -5.72
N TYR A 547 -19.42 14.73 -5.72
CA TYR A 547 -18.55 14.34 -4.61
C TYR A 547 -17.10 14.83 -4.75
N GLY A 548 -16.66 15.10 -5.98
CA GLY A 548 -15.30 15.55 -6.29
C GLY A 548 -14.93 16.84 -5.57
N GLY A 549 -13.90 16.78 -4.73
CA GLY A 549 -13.41 17.93 -3.97
C GLY A 549 -14.25 18.35 -2.77
N ARG A 550 -15.37 17.66 -2.46
CA ARG A 550 -16.21 17.98 -1.29
C ARG A 550 -15.82 17.12 -0.08
N GLN A 551 -15.65 17.79 1.06
CA GLN A 551 -15.44 17.15 2.36
C GLN A 551 -16.64 17.45 3.26
N PHE A 552 -17.53 16.48 3.43
CA PHE A 552 -18.65 16.60 4.37
C PHE A 552 -18.20 16.24 5.80
N GLU A 553 -17.19 16.92 6.32
CA GLU A 553 -16.63 16.66 7.67
C GLU A 553 -16.94 17.76 8.69
N ASP A 554 -17.42 18.91 8.23
CA ASP A 554 -17.72 20.03 9.11
C ASP A 554 -19.23 20.22 9.36
N GLY A 555 -19.54 21.04 10.36
CA GLY A 555 -20.91 21.34 10.74
C GLY A 555 -21.66 20.18 11.42
N PHE A 556 -22.97 20.14 11.25
CA PHE A 556 -23.85 19.19 11.95
C PHE A 556 -23.58 17.73 11.56
N THR A 557 -23.03 17.49 10.38
CA THR A 557 -22.65 16.15 9.90
C THR A 557 -21.66 15.42 10.82
N SER A 558 -20.93 16.15 11.67
CA SER A 558 -19.97 15.62 12.64
C SER A 558 -20.55 15.39 14.04
N VAL A 559 -21.81 15.77 14.27
CA VAL A 559 -22.55 15.34 15.45
C VAL A 559 -22.83 13.85 15.30
N CYS A 560 -22.53 13.09 16.35
CA CYS A 560 -22.65 11.64 16.33
C CYS A 560 -23.10 11.17 17.70
N LYS A 561 -24.31 10.63 17.79
CA LYS A 561 -24.86 10.08 19.04
C LYS A 561 -24.52 8.59 19.14
N MET A 562 -24.56 7.87 18.03
CA MET A 562 -24.40 6.42 17.96
C MET A 562 -25.26 5.72 19.03
N LEU A 563 -26.55 6.05 19.06
CA LEU A 563 -27.56 5.22 19.71
C LEU A 563 -27.64 3.93 18.91
N LEU A 564 -26.96 2.90 19.39
CA LEU A 564 -26.78 1.63 18.67
C LEU A 564 -27.25 0.47 19.56
N PRO A 565 -28.04 -0.49 19.05
CA PRO A 565 -28.47 -1.65 19.81
C PRO A 565 -27.35 -2.68 19.90
N ALA A 566 -26.34 -2.42 20.75
CA ALA A 566 -25.11 -3.21 20.82
C ALA A 566 -25.32 -4.73 21.00
N ALA A 567 -26.36 -5.14 21.75
CA ALA A 567 -26.71 -6.55 21.91
C ALA A 567 -27.19 -7.20 20.60
N GLU A 568 -27.88 -6.45 19.75
CA GLU A 568 -28.38 -6.92 18.46
C GLU A 568 -27.29 -6.98 17.39
N LEU A 569 -26.29 -6.09 17.48
CA LEU A 569 -25.17 -6.01 16.53
C LEU A 569 -24.10 -7.09 16.76
N ARG A 570 -24.11 -7.78 17.91
CA ARG A 570 -23.14 -8.85 18.19
C ARG A 570 -23.25 -9.99 17.16
N GLY A 571 -22.13 -10.37 16.57
CA GLY A 571 -22.03 -11.42 15.56
C GLY A 571 -22.58 -11.01 14.17
N LYS A 572 -22.87 -9.73 13.95
CA LYS A 572 -23.51 -9.24 12.72
C LYS A 572 -22.51 -8.67 11.72
N LYS A 573 -22.89 -8.69 10.43
CA LYS A 573 -22.22 -7.95 9.37
C LYS A 573 -22.81 -6.54 9.29
N VAL A 574 -22.03 -5.54 9.67
CA VAL A 574 -22.49 -4.15 9.77
C VAL A 574 -21.78 -3.28 8.72
N LEU A 575 -22.52 -2.41 8.05
CA LEU A 575 -21.97 -1.36 7.18
C LEU A 575 -22.07 0.00 7.86
N ASP A 576 -20.97 0.74 7.90
CA ASP A 576 -20.93 2.17 8.21
C ASP A 576 -20.82 2.95 6.89
N LEU A 577 -21.89 3.61 6.48
CA LEU A 577 -21.96 4.33 5.20
C LEU A 577 -21.45 5.77 5.35
N CYS A 578 -20.59 6.20 4.42
CA CYS A 578 -19.87 7.47 4.49
C CYS A 578 -19.02 7.56 5.78
N CYS A 579 -18.21 6.53 6.02
CA CYS A 579 -17.53 6.28 7.29
C CYS A 579 -16.42 7.29 7.62
N ARG A 580 -16.03 8.14 6.66
CA ARG A 580 -14.92 9.11 6.76
C ARG A 580 -13.66 8.43 7.29
N ARG A 581 -12.98 9.05 8.24
CA ARG A 581 -11.75 8.56 8.90
C ARG A 581 -11.97 7.32 9.81
N GLY A 582 -13.12 6.64 9.72
CA GLY A 582 -13.35 5.31 10.31
C GLY A 582 -13.75 5.26 11.79
N LYS A 583 -14.02 6.40 12.46
CA LYS A 583 -14.36 6.41 13.90
C LYS A 583 -15.63 5.60 14.22
N GLY A 584 -16.65 5.65 13.35
CA GLY A 584 -17.88 4.86 13.49
C GLY A 584 -17.59 3.36 13.38
N VAL A 585 -16.90 2.96 12.32
CA VAL A 585 -16.38 1.59 12.10
C VAL A 585 -15.64 1.05 13.31
N TYR A 586 -14.74 1.83 13.92
CA TYR A 586 -13.99 1.39 15.11
C TYR A 586 -14.89 1.07 16.30
N LYS A 587 -15.94 1.87 16.53
CA LYS A 587 -16.90 1.63 17.63
C LYS A 587 -17.81 0.44 17.31
N LEU A 588 -18.30 0.36 16.07
CA LEU A 588 -19.12 -0.74 15.58
C LEU A 588 -18.37 -2.07 15.62
N SER A 589 -17.06 -2.07 15.32
CA SER A 589 -16.18 -3.24 15.39
C SER A 589 -16.22 -3.91 16.77
N ALA A 590 -16.07 -3.10 17.82
CA ALA A 590 -16.13 -3.56 19.20
C ALA A 590 -17.52 -4.12 19.58
N MET A 591 -18.60 -3.55 19.03
CA MET A 591 -19.98 -4.02 19.28
C MET A 591 -20.28 -5.33 18.54
N ALA A 592 -19.84 -5.42 17.28
CA ALA A 592 -20.01 -6.61 16.44
C ALA A 592 -19.27 -7.83 17.00
N GLY A 593 -18.12 -7.61 17.63
CA GLY A 593 -17.38 -8.68 18.30
C GLY A 593 -16.67 -9.63 17.33
N ASN A 594 -16.05 -10.69 17.87
CA ASN A 594 -15.19 -11.62 17.12
C ASN A 594 -15.91 -12.36 15.98
N ASP A 595 -17.21 -12.60 16.16
CA ASP A 595 -18.07 -13.32 15.22
C ASP A 595 -18.74 -12.38 14.20
N GLY A 596 -18.63 -11.07 14.39
CA GLY A 596 -19.16 -10.05 13.49
C GLY A 596 -18.08 -9.43 12.61
N SER A 597 -18.48 -8.62 11.64
CA SER A 597 -17.58 -7.87 10.76
C SER A 597 -18.15 -6.50 10.44
N VAL A 598 -17.30 -5.49 10.30
CA VAL A 598 -17.72 -4.12 10.02
C VAL A 598 -17.03 -3.60 8.77
N LEU A 599 -17.83 -3.17 7.80
CA LEU A 599 -17.37 -2.57 6.55
C LEU A 599 -17.62 -1.06 6.60
N GLY A 600 -16.59 -0.26 6.38
CA GLY A 600 -16.71 1.18 6.16
C GLY A 600 -16.65 1.50 4.67
N ILE A 601 -17.60 2.31 4.18
CA ILE A 601 -17.61 2.82 2.81
C ILE A 601 -17.50 4.33 2.82
N ASP A 602 -16.64 4.88 1.99
CA ASP A 602 -16.58 6.31 1.69
C ASP A 602 -16.05 6.50 0.25
N TRP A 603 -16.44 7.56 -0.44
CA TRP A 603 -15.89 7.84 -1.77
C TRP A 603 -14.51 8.50 -1.70
N ASN A 604 -14.18 9.14 -0.58
CA ASN A 604 -12.95 9.89 -0.43
C ASN A 604 -11.77 8.95 -0.07
N PRO A 605 -10.77 8.77 -0.96
CA PRO A 605 -9.66 7.87 -0.71
C PRO A 605 -8.81 8.31 0.49
N THR A 606 -8.66 9.61 0.75
CA THR A 606 -7.91 10.15 1.91
C THR A 606 -8.55 9.72 3.23
N TYR A 607 -9.87 9.77 3.34
CA TYR A 607 -10.59 9.30 4.52
C TYR A 607 -10.37 7.81 4.76
N LEU A 608 -10.43 7.00 3.70
CA LEU A 608 -10.20 5.57 3.82
C LEU A 608 -8.75 5.22 4.17
N GLU A 609 -7.77 5.96 3.67
CA GLU A 609 -6.36 5.78 4.05
C GLU A 609 -6.16 6.08 5.54
N GLU A 610 -6.70 7.19 6.04
CA GLU A 610 -6.66 7.51 7.48
C GLU A 610 -7.40 6.47 8.32
N ALA A 611 -8.57 6.01 7.85
CA ALA A 611 -9.36 4.97 8.50
C ALA A 611 -8.60 3.65 8.59
N ARG A 612 -7.85 3.27 7.54
CA ARG A 612 -6.96 2.10 7.55
C ARG A 612 -5.77 2.30 8.49
N GLY A 613 -5.20 3.50 8.54
CA GLY A 613 -4.09 3.83 9.44
C GLY A 613 -4.44 3.72 10.93
N GLY A 614 -5.67 4.07 11.32
CA GLY A 614 -6.13 3.93 12.72
C GLY A 614 -6.64 2.54 13.09
N MET A 615 -6.80 1.64 12.12
CA MET A 615 -7.47 0.35 12.25
C MET A 615 -6.78 -0.60 13.26
N GLU A 616 -5.44 -0.71 13.19
CA GLU A 616 -4.66 -1.57 14.09
C GLU A 616 -4.80 -1.14 15.56
N ARG A 617 -4.70 0.17 15.81
CA ARG A 617 -4.85 0.75 17.15
C ARG A 617 -6.26 0.53 17.69
N ALA A 618 -7.28 0.73 16.86
CA ALA A 618 -8.67 0.52 17.24
C ALA A 618 -8.95 -0.95 17.61
N TRP A 619 -8.43 -1.89 16.80
CA TRP A 619 -8.54 -3.32 17.06
C TRP A 619 -7.86 -3.73 18.38
N ARG A 620 -6.62 -3.30 18.62
CA ARG A 620 -5.92 -3.61 19.88
C ARG A 620 -6.65 -3.05 21.10
N LYS A 621 -7.26 -1.87 20.98
CA LYS A 621 -8.05 -1.26 22.05
C LYS A 621 -9.36 -2.00 22.32
N SER A 622 -9.96 -2.65 21.33
CA SER A 622 -11.22 -3.38 21.50
C SER A 622 -11.04 -4.75 22.15
N GLY A 623 -9.84 -5.32 22.14
CA GLY A 623 -9.53 -6.62 22.75
C GLY A 623 -10.09 -7.82 21.97
N LEU A 624 -10.45 -7.62 20.70
CA LEU A 624 -10.91 -8.71 19.83
C LEU A 624 -9.74 -9.62 19.45
N ALA A 625 -10.01 -10.91 19.23
CA ALA A 625 -9.02 -11.91 18.86
C ALA A 625 -8.45 -11.69 17.44
N ARG A 626 -9.23 -11.06 16.57
CA ARG A 626 -8.84 -10.67 15.21
C ARG A 626 -9.44 -9.33 14.84
N ASN A 627 -8.79 -8.65 13.90
CA ASN A 627 -9.35 -7.46 13.30
C ASN A 627 -10.54 -7.86 12.41
N ASN A 628 -11.71 -7.26 12.67
CA ASN A 628 -12.95 -7.53 11.95
C ASN A 628 -13.43 -6.35 11.09
N MET A 629 -12.55 -5.38 10.82
CA MET A 629 -12.85 -4.17 10.07
C MET A 629 -12.33 -4.25 8.63
N GLU A 630 -13.10 -3.67 7.70
CA GLU A 630 -12.73 -3.52 6.30
C GLU A 630 -13.14 -2.12 5.80
N PHE A 631 -12.41 -1.56 4.84
CA PHE A 631 -12.69 -0.24 4.25
C PHE A 631 -12.62 -0.30 2.72
N ARG A 632 -13.68 0.09 2.01
CA ARG A 632 -13.71 0.13 0.54
C ARG A 632 -14.18 1.49 0.01
N ALA A 633 -13.68 1.85 -1.17
CA ALA A 633 -14.09 3.05 -1.87
C ALA A 633 -15.34 2.79 -2.71
N ALA A 634 -16.40 3.56 -2.47
CA ALA A 634 -17.61 3.56 -3.30
C ALA A 634 -18.45 4.81 -3.02
N TYR A 635 -19.26 5.19 -4.00
CA TYR A 635 -20.34 6.14 -3.80
C TYR A 635 -21.51 5.45 -3.08
N PRO A 636 -22.24 6.13 -2.19
CA PRO A 636 -23.36 5.53 -1.46
C PRO A 636 -24.53 5.14 -2.39
N GLU A 637 -24.61 5.73 -3.58
CA GLU A 637 -25.57 5.37 -4.63
C GLU A 637 -25.22 4.09 -5.40
N ASP A 638 -23.97 3.61 -5.33
CA ASP A 638 -23.46 2.47 -6.09
C ASP A 638 -22.55 1.60 -5.21
N LEU A 639 -23.18 0.77 -4.37
CA LEU A 639 -22.46 -0.15 -3.50
C LEU A 639 -22.10 -1.46 -4.21
N ILE A 640 -22.71 -1.76 -5.36
CA ILE A 640 -22.41 -2.96 -6.14
C ILE A 640 -21.02 -2.90 -6.76
N SER A 641 -20.53 -1.73 -7.18
CA SER A 641 -19.19 -1.57 -7.77
C SER A 641 -18.04 -1.89 -6.81
N CYS A 642 -18.23 -1.74 -5.49
CA CYS A 642 -17.28 -2.22 -4.48
C CYS A 642 -17.54 -3.66 -4.01
N GLY A 643 -18.38 -4.41 -4.72
CA GLY A 643 -18.61 -5.84 -4.50
C GLY A 643 -19.59 -6.15 -3.36
N ILE A 644 -20.47 -5.22 -2.96
CA ILE A 644 -21.52 -5.51 -1.97
C ILE A 644 -22.75 -6.09 -2.69
N GLY A 645 -22.89 -7.41 -2.62
CA GLY A 645 -24.05 -8.14 -3.15
C GLY A 645 -25.34 -7.87 -2.37
N SER A 646 -26.47 -8.28 -2.96
CA SER A 646 -27.81 -8.12 -2.35
C SER A 646 -28.00 -9.04 -1.14
N ASN A 647 -28.74 -8.59 -0.13
CA ASN A 647 -29.05 -9.36 1.10
C ASN A 647 -27.80 -9.91 1.83
N THR A 648 -26.73 -9.13 1.89
CA THR A 648 -25.45 -9.57 2.48
C THR A 648 -25.24 -9.04 3.90
N LEU A 649 -25.80 -7.86 4.20
CA LEU A 649 -25.59 -7.15 5.47
C LEU A 649 -26.74 -7.38 6.45
N ASP A 650 -26.40 -7.45 7.74
CA ASP A 650 -27.37 -7.58 8.83
C ASP A 650 -27.80 -6.21 9.35
N ALA A 651 -26.90 -5.22 9.33
CA ALA A 651 -27.20 -3.86 9.74
C ALA A 651 -26.43 -2.81 8.92
N VAL A 652 -27.00 -1.60 8.80
CA VAL A 652 -26.39 -0.41 8.21
C VAL A 652 -26.51 0.75 9.20
N TYR A 653 -25.44 1.54 9.35
CA TYR A 653 -25.43 2.80 10.08
C TYR A 653 -25.12 3.96 9.14
N VAL A 654 -25.87 5.06 9.27
CA VAL A 654 -25.68 6.31 8.52
C VAL A 654 -25.72 7.48 9.50
N ASN A 655 -24.65 8.29 9.55
CA ASN A 655 -24.54 9.40 10.50
C ASN A 655 -24.64 10.78 9.84
N ASN A 656 -25.77 11.48 10.03
CA ASN A 656 -26.01 12.91 9.77
C ASN A 656 -25.52 13.46 8.40
N VAL A 657 -25.37 12.58 7.41
CA VAL A 657 -24.84 12.89 6.07
C VAL A 657 -25.87 12.69 4.97
N MET A 658 -26.98 11.98 5.28
CA MET A 658 -28.00 11.59 4.31
C MET A 658 -28.51 12.78 3.48
N THR A 659 -28.72 13.92 4.12
CA THR A 659 -29.26 15.14 3.46
C THR A 659 -28.32 15.75 2.42
N LEU A 660 -27.03 15.37 2.43
CA LEU A 660 -25.99 15.89 1.53
C LEU A 660 -25.68 14.97 0.33
N LEU A 661 -26.23 13.76 0.32
CA LEU A 661 -25.98 12.79 -0.74
C LEU A 661 -26.66 13.22 -2.04
N TYR A 662 -26.10 12.78 -3.17
CA TYR A 662 -26.54 13.20 -4.51
C TYR A 662 -27.99 12.78 -4.78
N ASP A 663 -28.30 11.50 -4.54
CA ASP A 663 -29.64 10.95 -4.73
C ASP A 663 -30.07 10.12 -3.51
N GLN A 664 -30.75 10.79 -2.57
CA GLN A 664 -31.18 10.20 -1.29
C GLN A 664 -32.12 9.00 -1.48
N ALA A 665 -33.03 9.07 -2.45
CA ALA A 665 -33.96 7.98 -2.72
C ALA A 665 -33.22 6.76 -3.27
N LEU A 666 -32.25 6.96 -4.17
CA LEU A 666 -31.41 5.89 -4.70
C LEU A 666 -30.51 5.28 -3.62
N VAL A 667 -29.90 6.09 -2.75
CA VAL A 667 -29.13 5.58 -1.61
C VAL A 667 -30.00 4.67 -0.74
N LEU A 668 -31.23 5.10 -0.39
CA LEU A 668 -32.13 4.24 0.40
C LEU A 668 -32.48 2.94 -0.33
N LYS A 669 -32.70 2.97 -1.65
CA LYS A 669 -32.90 1.75 -2.46
C LYS A 669 -31.69 0.83 -2.41
N GLU A 670 -30.49 1.39 -2.47
CA GLU A 670 -29.24 0.64 -2.41
C GLU A 670 -29.03 0.03 -1.02
N LEU A 671 -29.36 0.76 0.06
CA LEU A 671 -29.38 0.24 1.43
C LEU A 671 -30.40 -0.90 1.59
N GLY A 672 -31.59 -0.72 1.01
CA GLY A 672 -32.60 -1.76 0.92
C GLY A 672 -32.09 -3.00 0.18
N ARG A 673 -31.35 -2.84 -0.91
CA ARG A 673 -30.76 -3.95 -1.68
C ARG A 673 -29.75 -4.75 -0.87
N VAL A 674 -28.81 -4.08 -0.20
CA VAL A 674 -27.70 -4.75 0.50
C VAL A 674 -28.11 -5.40 1.83
N LEU A 675 -29.15 -4.90 2.51
CA LEU A 675 -29.66 -5.48 3.74
C LEU A 675 -30.41 -6.79 3.51
N LYS A 676 -30.25 -7.76 4.42
CA LYS A 676 -31.07 -8.98 4.48
C LYS A 676 -32.52 -8.64 4.86
N PRO A 677 -33.52 -9.47 4.49
CA PRO A 677 -34.86 -9.37 5.08
C PRO A 677 -34.79 -9.37 6.61
N GLY A 678 -35.46 -8.42 7.26
CA GLY A 678 -35.37 -8.18 8.71
C GLY A 678 -34.12 -7.43 9.19
N GLY A 679 -33.17 -7.14 8.29
CA GLY A 679 -31.96 -6.37 8.58
C GLY A 679 -32.26 -4.94 9.01
N LEU A 680 -31.38 -4.37 9.83
CA LEU A 680 -31.59 -3.10 10.54
C LEU A 680 -30.88 -1.93 9.86
N LEU A 681 -31.59 -0.87 9.54
CA LEU A 681 -31.02 0.43 9.22
C LEU A 681 -31.15 1.34 10.44
N VAL A 682 -30.02 1.85 10.93
CA VAL A 682 -29.94 2.92 11.92
C VAL A 682 -29.49 4.19 11.21
N MET A 683 -30.33 5.22 11.21
CA MET A 683 -30.06 6.47 10.52
C MET A 683 -30.23 7.65 11.45
N GLU A 684 -29.15 8.40 11.64
CA GLU A 684 -29.18 9.74 12.24
C GLU A 684 -29.28 10.77 11.10
N THR A 685 -30.32 11.61 11.12
CA THR A 685 -30.57 12.61 10.06
C THR A 685 -31.39 13.78 10.59
N VAL A 686 -31.74 14.73 9.72
CA VAL A 686 -32.56 15.90 10.05
C VAL A 686 -33.79 15.93 9.17
N PHE A 687 -34.94 16.26 9.76
CA PHE A 687 -36.19 16.52 9.05
C PHE A 687 -36.60 17.98 9.15
N ALA A 688 -37.14 18.52 8.06
CA ALA A 688 -37.87 19.78 8.04
C ALA A 688 -39.35 19.56 8.38
N ASP A 689 -39.99 20.57 8.98
CA ASP A 689 -41.42 20.54 9.33
C ASP A 689 -42.36 20.73 8.13
N ARG A 690 -41.85 21.27 7.02
CA ARG A 690 -42.61 21.57 5.80
C ARG A 690 -41.78 21.38 4.52
N GLU A 691 -42.47 21.34 3.38
CA GLU A 691 -41.84 21.30 2.06
C GLU A 691 -40.91 22.49 1.84
N ARG A 692 -39.89 22.29 1.01
CA ARG A 692 -38.75 23.20 0.88
C ARG A 692 -38.54 23.60 -0.56
N ASP A 693 -38.12 24.85 -0.75
CA ASP A 693 -37.68 25.34 -2.04
C ASP A 693 -36.41 24.60 -2.47
N GLU A 694 -36.43 24.01 -3.67
CA GLU A 694 -35.33 23.20 -4.19
C GLU A 694 -34.04 24.01 -4.34
N ASP A 695 -34.14 25.29 -4.70
CA ASP A 695 -32.98 26.17 -4.87
C ASP A 695 -32.30 26.47 -3.52
N VAL A 696 -33.08 26.51 -2.43
CA VAL A 696 -32.54 26.67 -1.09
C VAL A 696 -31.86 25.38 -0.62
N VAL A 697 -32.50 24.23 -0.85
CA VAL A 697 -31.95 22.92 -0.50
C VAL A 697 -30.64 22.63 -1.23
N GLU A 698 -30.57 22.90 -2.54
CA GLU A 698 -29.36 22.63 -3.33
C GLU A 698 -28.20 23.57 -2.97
N ARG A 699 -28.49 24.84 -2.69
CA ARG A 699 -27.48 25.79 -2.17
C ARG A 699 -26.98 25.35 -0.79
N ALA A 700 -27.87 24.95 0.11
CA ALA A 700 -27.49 24.44 1.42
C ALA A 700 -26.64 23.16 1.32
N ARG A 701 -27.00 22.25 0.41
CA ARG A 701 -26.23 21.03 0.10
C ARG A 701 -24.84 21.35 -0.42
N SER A 702 -24.74 22.32 -1.32
CA SER A 702 -23.46 22.79 -1.88
C SER A 702 -22.53 23.42 -0.83
N LEU A 703 -23.09 24.07 0.19
CA LEU A 703 -22.36 24.57 1.36
C LEU A 703 -22.02 23.48 2.40
N GLY A 704 -22.55 22.27 2.25
CA GLY A 704 -22.42 21.21 3.25
C GLY A 704 -23.28 21.41 4.51
N ASN A 705 -24.28 22.29 4.48
CA ASN A 705 -25.20 22.50 5.60
C ASN A 705 -26.27 21.40 5.62
N SER A 706 -26.00 20.31 6.35
CA SER A 706 -26.91 19.16 6.42
C SER A 706 -28.24 19.41 7.13
N VAL A 707 -28.33 20.46 7.96
CA VAL A 707 -29.58 20.85 8.63
C VAL A 707 -30.52 21.50 7.62
N GLN A 708 -30.08 22.54 6.93
CA GLN A 708 -30.91 23.21 5.92
C GLN A 708 -31.16 22.35 4.68
N ALA A 709 -30.28 21.40 4.35
CA ALA A 709 -30.53 20.45 3.26
C ALA A 709 -31.62 19.39 3.59
N ALA A 710 -32.20 19.41 4.80
CA ALA A 710 -33.20 18.45 5.24
C ALA A 710 -34.50 18.50 4.44
N ARG A 711 -35.06 17.32 4.21
CA ARG A 711 -36.37 17.08 3.60
C ARG A 711 -37.41 16.80 4.67
N THR A 712 -38.68 16.78 4.30
CA THR A 712 -39.75 16.47 5.26
C THR A 712 -39.67 15.03 5.74
N ARG A 713 -40.25 14.78 6.92
CA ARG A 713 -40.44 13.41 7.43
C ARG A 713 -41.25 12.55 6.43
N GLN A 714 -42.28 13.13 5.82
CA GLN A 714 -43.17 12.42 4.89
C GLN A 714 -42.40 11.94 3.65
N GLU A 715 -41.55 12.77 3.07
CA GLU A 715 -40.71 12.39 1.92
C GLU A 715 -39.73 11.26 2.28
N ASN A 716 -39.02 11.38 3.41
CA ASN A 716 -38.09 10.35 3.87
C ASN A 716 -38.78 9.01 4.12
N TYR A 717 -39.98 9.03 4.70
CA TYR A 717 -40.76 7.81 4.96
C TYR A 717 -41.27 7.18 3.66
N ALA A 718 -41.64 8.01 2.68
CA ALA A 718 -42.02 7.52 1.35
C ALA A 718 -40.84 6.84 0.64
N TRP A 719 -39.63 7.43 0.70
CA TRP A 719 -38.43 6.82 0.12
C TRP A 719 -38.03 5.53 0.83
N LEU A 720 -38.13 5.47 2.16
CA LEU A 720 -37.92 4.24 2.92
C LEU A 720 -38.91 3.15 2.50
N ALA A 721 -40.19 3.49 2.36
CA ALA A 721 -41.21 2.55 1.94
C ALA A 721 -40.96 2.02 0.51
N ASP A 722 -40.58 2.89 -0.43
CA ASP A 722 -40.22 2.54 -1.82
C ASP A 722 -38.96 1.67 -1.89
N ALA A 723 -38.01 1.88 -0.97
CA ALA A 723 -36.82 1.06 -0.82
C ALA A 723 -37.07 -0.29 -0.10
N GLY A 724 -38.31 -0.61 0.26
CA GLY A 724 -38.68 -1.89 0.86
C GLY A 724 -38.55 -1.95 2.38
N PHE A 725 -38.46 -0.80 3.07
CA PHE A 725 -38.43 -0.74 4.52
C PHE A 725 -39.84 -0.73 5.14
N GLY A 726 -39.91 -1.17 6.40
CA GLY A 726 -41.07 -1.07 7.27
C GLY A 726 -41.32 0.35 7.79
N GLU A 727 -42.20 0.46 8.78
CA GLU A 727 -42.41 1.71 9.50
C GLU A 727 -41.22 1.97 10.45
N PRO A 728 -40.57 3.15 10.39
CA PRO A 728 -39.43 3.48 11.24
C PRO A 728 -39.86 3.83 12.68
N SER A 729 -39.07 3.41 13.68
CA SER A 729 -39.16 3.88 15.06
C SER A 729 -38.20 5.06 15.28
N ILE A 730 -38.65 6.08 16.02
CA ILE A 730 -37.82 7.21 16.43
C ILE A 730 -37.32 6.95 17.84
N GLU A 731 -36.00 6.85 18.00
CA GLU A 731 -35.35 6.59 19.29
C GLU A 731 -34.96 7.88 20.01
N GLU A 732 -34.61 8.93 19.26
CA GLU A 732 -34.33 10.27 19.77
C GLU A 732 -34.80 11.31 18.75
N GLU A 733 -35.38 12.42 19.22
CA GLU A 733 -35.76 13.56 18.39
C GLU A 733 -35.68 14.87 19.18
N TYR A 734 -35.01 15.87 18.60
CA TYR A 734 -34.89 17.20 19.20
C TYR A 734 -34.76 18.30 18.14
N GLU A 735 -35.15 19.51 18.51
CA GLU A 735 -35.09 20.68 17.62
C GLU A 735 -33.64 21.15 17.43
N VAL A 736 -33.30 21.55 16.20
CA VAL A 736 -31.98 22.07 15.83
C VAL A 736 -32.13 23.34 14.99
N GLY A 737 -31.27 24.33 15.23
CA GLY A 737 -31.27 25.56 14.43
C GLY A 737 -30.59 25.35 13.07
N PRO A 738 -30.96 26.11 12.02
CA PRO A 738 -30.44 25.96 10.65
C PRO A 738 -28.93 26.19 10.53
N ARG A 739 -28.33 26.90 11.50
CA ARG A 739 -26.90 27.20 11.55
C ARG A 739 -26.13 26.28 12.50
N ARG A 740 -26.74 25.22 13.03
CA ARG A 740 -26.11 24.37 14.05
C ARG A 740 -24.86 23.68 13.49
N GLY A 741 -23.71 23.91 14.13
CA GLY A 741 -22.45 23.21 13.84
C GLY A 741 -22.26 21.91 14.63
N SER A 742 -21.02 21.43 14.69
CA SER A 742 -20.66 20.16 15.34
C SER A 742 -20.66 20.21 16.88
N LYS A 743 -20.50 21.42 17.44
CA LYS A 743 -20.54 21.70 18.89
C LYS A 743 -21.73 22.58 19.23
N ALA A 744 -22.05 22.66 20.52
CA ALA A 744 -23.25 23.37 20.98
C ALA A 744 -23.26 24.86 20.60
N ASP A 745 -22.09 25.47 20.64
CA ASP A 745 -21.77 26.87 20.40
C ASP A 745 -21.22 27.15 18.99
N SER A 746 -20.98 26.11 18.19
CA SER A 746 -20.48 26.23 16.83
C SER A 746 -21.63 26.54 15.87
N LEU A 747 -21.41 27.51 15.00
CA LEU A 747 -22.32 27.88 13.93
C LEU A 747 -21.70 27.63 12.55
N VAL A 748 -22.54 27.24 11.58
CA VAL A 748 -22.20 27.14 10.16
C VAL A 748 -22.93 28.20 9.34
N GLU A 749 -22.48 28.37 8.10
CA GLU A 749 -23.15 29.20 7.12
C GLU A 749 -24.52 28.61 6.76
N ALA A 750 -25.50 29.49 6.56
CA ALA A 750 -26.86 29.14 6.17
C ALA A 750 -27.28 30.01 4.99
N VAL A 751 -28.19 29.48 4.19
CA VAL A 751 -28.80 30.13 3.03
C VAL A 751 -30.07 30.86 3.46
N GLU A 752 -30.35 32.00 2.85
CA GLU A 752 -31.61 32.75 3.01
C GLU A 752 -32.78 32.03 2.31
N GLY A 753 -33.99 32.18 2.85
CA GLY A 753 -35.22 31.62 2.28
C GLY A 753 -35.91 30.53 3.11
N ASP A 754 -35.44 30.26 4.33
CA ASP A 754 -36.05 29.29 5.28
C ASP A 754 -36.31 29.89 6.67
N GLU A 755 -36.60 31.18 6.75
CA GLU A 755 -36.74 31.87 8.04
C GLU A 755 -37.91 31.33 8.89
N ASP A 756 -38.89 30.68 8.26
CA ASP A 756 -40.09 30.10 8.90
C ASP A 756 -40.06 28.57 9.01
N VAL A 757 -38.95 27.92 8.62
CA VAL A 757 -38.79 26.45 8.66
C VAL A 757 -38.17 26.03 9.99
N SER A 758 -38.74 24.98 10.60
CA SER A 758 -38.16 24.35 11.79
C SER A 758 -37.56 22.98 11.46
N TYR A 759 -36.45 22.66 12.12
CA TYR A 759 -35.67 21.44 11.85
C TYR A 759 -35.59 20.58 13.09
N ARG A 760 -35.73 19.27 12.89
CA ARG A 760 -35.63 18.28 13.97
C ARG A 760 -34.60 17.23 13.60
N ALA A 761 -33.56 17.11 14.42
CA ALA A 761 -32.61 16.02 14.33
C ALA A 761 -33.25 14.76 14.91
N VAL A 762 -33.11 13.64 14.22
CA VAL A 762 -33.73 12.37 14.54
C VAL A 762 -32.70 11.24 14.49
N SER A 763 -32.82 10.30 15.41
CA SER A 763 -32.20 8.97 15.33
C SER A 763 -33.31 7.97 15.12
N LEU A 764 -33.37 7.35 13.94
CA LEU A 764 -34.43 6.40 13.60
C LEU A 764 -33.87 5.01 13.31
N TYR A 765 -34.64 4.00 13.70
CA TYR A 765 -34.39 2.60 13.39
C TYR A 765 -35.48 2.09 12.46
N VAL A 766 -35.11 1.33 11.44
CA VAL A 766 -36.08 0.75 10.51
C VAL A 766 -35.58 -0.57 9.98
N ARG A 767 -36.49 -1.53 9.78
CA ARG A 767 -36.15 -2.86 9.26
C ARG A 767 -36.59 -3.03 7.82
N LYS A 768 -35.78 -3.76 7.05
CA LYS A 768 -36.17 -4.24 5.73
C LYS A 768 -37.29 -5.28 5.86
N LYS A 769 -38.32 -5.18 5.01
CA LYS A 769 -39.45 -6.11 4.97
C LYS A 769 -39.05 -7.53 4.53
#